data_AF-A0A975U9H6-F1
#
_entry.id   AF-A0A975U9H6-F1
#
_cell.length_a   1.000
_cell.length_b   1.000
_cell.length_c   1.000
_cell.angle_alpha   90.00
_cell.angle_beta   90.00
_cell.angle_gamma   90.00
#
_symmetry.space_group_name_H-M   'P 1'
#
loop_
_entity.id
_entity.type
_entity.pdbx_description
1 polymer ?
#
loop_
_entity_poly.entity_id
_entity_poly.type
_entity_poly.pdbx_seq_one_letter_code
_entity_poly.pdbx_strand_id
1 'polypeptide(L)'
;MNKPTLPHSVIWQAMLPVIAAGVLAGCNSSSDPQAKSRTQTVTVYYKASDTVTTFSTDSNAYQNASLYVWNDDNCNAFAGDTGMASDWAQGLAPDGIDSQFGAYWQLPINQDATQCVNFIPRVDGNKVLGEYDAKIDLTQLGTDNQVYTQQNVAAVYPELIPLNDLPADTTRIYLHSEDGDSDSFTLHVWNEGECTSYADSSTTWPGLAPTGFSPTYGAYWDLPTNSNNNCINIIPNSHSNGDYQTANLSFDFAQQGAIGPIGFVFKGTDKVYYQPLARLPQTQVELSGASAIFADANTLLVASAEATSVALYYSADASMSFDGNSKTVRDFDAVVSSAQTASDGWQSSKPHLAGEFHAFHFDFADASLDLKTLLKGQLWLVASDSSGVIAATEVQPASALDALYADAASQLEYGAVVNGNSTSFRLWAPTAQSVELMAYNADKQLQATLAMNWDGASGSWFINDTSLGHGDFYRYRVKVYHPVTDQVEEYEVTDPYSHSLALNSQYSQVVNLDSADVTPSGWTTLMAPHSQSNPAQFVLYEAHVRDFSSSDTSMPAQYRGKFSAFTQSDSVSVSHLKALADAGITHLHLLPVFDIATINEDPDQVADIDQPFSKLCQLQSSVSADSELGAYCSSNDTLAEVFSALQSDDKQTQAVQRLNALVRDVDSFNWGYDPYHYTVPEGSYSSAPDGLARIREFRAMIMAIKQDIGLNVVMDVVYNHTNEAGVSSKSVLDRIVPWYYQRLNEFSGQVENSTCCSNTAPENRMFAKLIDDSITTWVRDYKIDAFRWDLMGHHPLTQIQHTLQAAQTINPDVYFYGEGWNFGEVADDRMFVQASQAHLGGTGIGSFSDRLRDAVRGGGPFDSQQALRANQGFGNGIYVQPNELAASDNLATALHLADLVRLGMAGNLKAFTFTDSQDHPITGAELDYNGQAAGYAEDAWEIQNYVSKHDNQTLWDNNQYKIDYAASADTRVRMQAVSLSSAMLGQGVPFIHMGSELLRSKSMQRDSYDSGDWFNRVDFSMQGNNWDVGLPRADKDGDNWTVIQQVINGAGAAAKPGSAQISAMKQYFTELTQLRASSGLLTLGKGSEILRRVTFHNTGSAQIPGLIVMKLDNSGALYDANIDAGRQGLIVVLNASPDAVTDFAGVDASGYQLHSIQQQAGSASLGFGASISAGKLSVPAWSVAVFEAPLTN
;
A
#
# COMPACT_ATOMS: atom_id res chain seq x y z
N MET A 1 -44.97 -11.22 17.29
CA MET A 1 -45.98 -10.25 16.81
C MET A 1 -45.38 -9.54 15.60
N ASN A 2 -46.01 -9.76 14.45
CA ASN A 2 -45.97 -9.10 13.14
C ASN A 2 -44.72 -8.30 12.70
N LYS A 3 -43.87 -9.04 11.98
CA LYS A 3 -43.31 -8.84 10.62
C LYS A 3 -43.77 -7.64 9.73
N PRO A 4 -42.98 -7.32 8.68
CA PRO A 4 -42.60 -6.00 8.19
C PRO A 4 -43.10 -5.71 6.75
N THR A 5 -42.66 -4.59 6.14
CA THR A 5 -42.74 -4.38 4.67
C THR A 5 -41.54 -3.57 4.13
N LEU A 6 -40.71 -4.22 3.32
CA LEU A 6 -39.98 -3.66 2.16
C LEU A 6 -40.97 -3.63 0.95
N PRO A 7 -40.53 -3.38 -0.30
CA PRO A 7 -40.21 -2.11 -0.97
C PRO A 7 -41.15 -1.87 -2.19
N HIS A 8 -41.20 -0.68 -2.81
CA HIS A 8 -41.76 -0.57 -4.17
C HIS A 8 -41.07 0.51 -5.02
N SER A 9 -40.80 0.08 -6.23
CA SER A 9 -40.06 0.68 -7.33
C SER A 9 -41.00 1.29 -8.38
N VAL A 10 -40.45 2.22 -9.18
CA VAL A 10 -40.76 2.55 -10.59
C VAL A 10 -42.13 3.21 -10.93
N ILE A 11 -42.03 4.09 -11.93
CA ILE A 11 -43.01 4.53 -12.95
C ILE A 11 -43.57 5.95 -12.70
N TRP A 12 -43.14 6.93 -13.51
CA TRP A 12 -43.96 7.56 -14.56
C TRP A 12 -43.14 8.54 -15.43
N GLN A 13 -42.89 8.15 -16.69
CA GLN A 13 -42.69 9.06 -17.82
C GLN A 13 -44.04 9.22 -18.55
N ALA A 14 -44.42 10.46 -18.91
CA ALA A 14 -45.24 10.82 -20.09
C ALA A 14 -45.27 12.37 -20.17
N MET A 15 -44.53 12.99 -21.09
CA MET A 15 -44.87 13.30 -22.50
C MET A 15 -45.85 14.49 -22.72
N LEU A 16 -45.25 15.55 -23.31
CA LEU A 16 -45.70 16.32 -24.48
C LEU A 16 -46.72 17.49 -24.32
N PRO A 17 -46.69 18.47 -25.24
CA PRO A 17 -46.69 19.91 -24.98
C PRO A 17 -47.87 20.62 -25.68
N VAL A 18 -48.00 21.93 -25.52
CA VAL A 18 -48.86 22.74 -26.39
C VAL A 18 -48.09 23.92 -26.98
N ILE A 19 -47.94 23.80 -28.30
CA ILE A 19 -47.55 24.80 -29.28
C ILE A 19 -48.55 25.96 -29.29
N ALA A 20 -48.04 27.19 -29.38
CA ALA A 20 -48.70 28.25 -30.13
C ALA A 20 -47.66 28.99 -30.97
N ALA A 21 -47.58 28.61 -32.25
CA ALA A 21 -46.88 29.37 -33.28
C ALA A 21 -47.79 30.51 -33.77
N GLY A 22 -47.22 31.71 -33.90
CA GLY A 22 -47.80 32.84 -34.60
C GLY A 22 -46.70 33.62 -35.30
N VAL A 23 -46.36 33.19 -36.51
CA VAL A 23 -45.49 33.93 -37.44
C VAL A 23 -46.30 35.08 -38.04
N LEU A 24 -45.78 36.30 -37.99
CA LEU A 24 -45.99 37.31 -39.02
C LEU A 24 -44.74 38.19 -39.13
N ALA A 25 -44.12 38.09 -40.30
CA ALA A 25 -43.03 38.94 -40.74
C ALA A 25 -43.48 40.40 -40.87
N GLY A 26 -42.60 41.32 -40.49
CA GLY A 26 -42.73 42.75 -40.77
C GLY A 26 -41.40 43.45 -40.55
N CYS A 27 -40.68 43.71 -41.64
CA CYS A 27 -39.60 44.68 -41.65
C CYS A 27 -40.12 46.03 -41.12
N ASN A 28 -39.51 46.55 -40.06
CA ASN A 28 -39.21 47.97 -40.03
C ASN A 28 -38.09 48.27 -39.06
N SER A 29 -37.09 48.96 -39.60
CA SER A 29 -36.05 49.67 -38.88
C SER A 29 -36.65 50.59 -37.81
N SER A 30 -36.27 50.39 -36.56
CA SER A 30 -36.13 51.49 -35.61
C SER A 30 -35.00 51.14 -34.65
N SER A 31 -33.87 51.82 -34.85
CA SER A 31 -32.88 52.04 -33.81
C SER A 31 -33.59 52.54 -32.54
N ASP A 32 -33.49 51.77 -31.46
CA ASP A 32 -33.76 52.26 -30.11
C ASP A 32 -32.40 52.53 -29.43
N PRO A 33 -31.90 53.77 -29.45
CA PRO A 33 -30.65 54.10 -28.78
C PRO A 33 -30.98 54.52 -27.34
N GLN A 34 -31.27 53.55 -26.47
CA GLN A 34 -31.16 53.71 -25.01
C GLN A 34 -31.39 52.40 -24.24
N ALA A 35 -30.50 51.41 -24.45
CA ALA A 35 -30.18 50.50 -23.35
C ALA A 35 -29.40 51.33 -22.31
N LYS A 36 -30.05 51.71 -21.20
CA LYS A 36 -29.35 52.31 -20.06
C LYS A 36 -28.40 51.24 -19.49
N SER A 37 -27.09 51.47 -19.61
CA SER A 37 -26.04 50.75 -18.86
C SER A 37 -26.47 50.65 -17.39
N ARG A 38 -26.43 49.44 -16.82
CA ARG A 38 -26.66 49.24 -15.39
C ARG A 38 -25.37 49.60 -14.66
N THR A 39 -25.29 50.83 -14.19
CA THR A 39 -24.16 51.28 -13.38
C THR A 39 -24.27 50.70 -11.98
N GLN A 40 -23.28 49.93 -11.54
CA GLN A 40 -23.10 49.47 -10.15
C GLN A 40 -22.05 50.34 -9.46
N THR A 41 -21.97 50.30 -8.14
CA THR A 41 -20.94 51.02 -7.37
C THR A 41 -20.07 50.03 -6.61
N VAL A 42 -18.75 50.21 -6.68
CA VAL A 42 -17.76 49.50 -5.85
C VAL A 42 -17.13 50.49 -4.89
N THR A 43 -16.98 50.11 -3.62
CA THR A 43 -16.33 50.97 -2.62
C THR A 43 -14.89 50.54 -2.39
N VAL A 44 -13.94 51.45 -2.57
CA VAL A 44 -12.52 51.24 -2.27
C VAL A 44 -12.20 51.87 -0.93
N TYR A 45 -11.64 51.11 -0.01
CA TYR A 45 -11.13 51.60 1.27
C TYR A 45 -9.60 51.63 1.25
N TYR A 46 -9.03 52.69 1.83
CA TYR A 46 -7.60 52.83 2.09
C TYR A 46 -7.34 53.10 3.56
N LYS A 47 -6.47 52.27 4.16
CA LYS A 47 -6.04 52.39 5.55
C LYS A 47 -4.63 52.98 5.66
N ALA A 48 -4.50 54.12 6.34
CA ALA A 48 -3.23 54.77 6.62
C ALA A 48 -2.61 54.21 7.92
N SER A 49 -1.77 53.19 7.79
CA SER A 49 -0.94 52.64 8.88
C SER A 49 0.21 51.82 8.30
N ASP A 50 1.45 52.18 8.64
CA ASP A 50 2.70 51.54 8.18
C ASP A 50 2.91 50.11 8.73
N THR A 51 2.12 49.72 9.73
CA THR A 51 2.04 48.35 10.22
C THR A 51 0.59 47.87 10.13
N VAL A 52 0.37 46.60 9.81
CA VAL A 52 -1.00 46.02 9.76
C VAL A 52 -1.73 46.10 11.11
N THR A 53 -1.00 46.43 12.17
CA THR A 53 -1.31 46.18 13.58
C THR A 53 -2.06 47.26 14.37
N THR A 54 -2.34 48.45 13.83
CA THR A 54 -3.08 49.50 14.61
C THR A 54 -4.08 50.30 13.79
N PHE A 55 -5.29 50.51 14.33
CA PHE A 55 -6.32 51.40 13.78
C PHE A 55 -6.00 52.85 14.17
N SER A 56 -5.71 53.71 13.20
CA SER A 56 -5.68 55.16 13.43
C SER A 56 -7.04 55.75 13.09
N THR A 57 -7.68 56.40 14.07
CA THR A 57 -8.87 57.24 13.85
C THR A 57 -8.50 58.71 13.60
N ASP A 58 -7.20 58.99 13.45
CA ASP A 58 -6.70 60.36 13.28
C ASP A 58 -7.00 60.85 11.86
N SER A 59 -7.96 61.77 11.74
CA SER A 59 -8.35 62.38 10.46
C SER A 59 -7.19 63.05 9.73
N ASN A 60 -6.10 63.37 10.44
CA ASN A 60 -4.90 63.95 9.85
C ASN A 60 -4.12 62.96 8.96
N ALA A 61 -4.26 61.65 9.18
CA ALA A 61 -3.57 60.61 8.38
C ALA A 61 -4.11 60.50 6.95
N TYR A 62 -5.29 61.07 6.69
CA TYR A 62 -5.94 61.10 5.38
C TYR A 62 -6.00 62.52 4.79
N GLN A 63 -5.26 63.46 5.37
CA GLN A 63 -5.18 64.82 4.86
C GLN A 63 -4.60 64.80 3.43
N ASN A 64 -5.30 65.44 2.49
CA ASN A 64 -4.97 65.40 1.05
C ASN A 64 -4.97 63.99 0.43
N ALA A 65 -5.71 63.03 1.01
CA ALA A 65 -5.92 61.74 0.36
C ALA A 65 -6.62 61.92 -0.99
N SER A 66 -6.20 61.16 -2.00
CA SER A 66 -6.87 61.10 -3.30
C SER A 66 -6.74 59.70 -3.92
N LEU A 67 -7.65 59.34 -4.82
CA LEU A 67 -7.59 58.10 -5.59
C LEU A 67 -7.35 58.44 -7.05
N TYR A 68 -6.19 58.05 -7.57
CA TYR A 68 -5.92 58.08 -9.00
C TYR A 68 -6.59 56.85 -9.63
N VAL A 69 -7.47 57.02 -10.62
CA VAL A 69 -8.21 55.93 -11.28
C VAL A 69 -8.11 56.12 -12.78
N TRP A 70 -7.83 55.05 -13.53
CA TRP A 70 -7.71 55.12 -14.98
C TRP A 70 -8.31 53.89 -15.65
N ASN A 71 -8.65 54.04 -16.93
CA ASN A 71 -9.03 52.95 -17.81
C ASN A 71 -7.90 52.72 -18.84
N ASP A 72 -7.65 51.47 -19.17
CA ASP A 72 -6.82 51.05 -20.30
C ASP A 72 -7.53 49.98 -21.14
N ASP A 73 -6.85 49.44 -22.16
CA ASP A 73 -7.44 48.46 -23.08
C ASP A 73 -7.87 47.15 -22.39
N ASN A 74 -7.25 46.80 -21.25
CA ASN A 74 -7.47 45.54 -20.53
C ASN A 74 -8.31 45.74 -19.25
N CYS A 75 -8.47 46.98 -18.79
CA CYS A 75 -9.13 47.32 -17.54
C CYS A 75 -9.84 48.68 -17.64
N ASN A 76 -11.11 48.65 -18.04
CA ASN A 76 -11.92 49.82 -18.37
C ASN A 76 -13.30 49.87 -17.70
N ALA A 77 -13.50 49.19 -16.57
CA ALA A 77 -14.81 49.14 -15.93
C ALA A 77 -15.25 50.46 -15.28
N PHE A 78 -14.31 51.39 -15.03
CA PHE A 78 -14.67 52.66 -14.38
C PHE A 78 -15.53 53.52 -15.30
N ALA A 79 -16.74 53.84 -14.83
CA ALA A 79 -17.74 54.60 -15.57
C ALA A 79 -17.80 56.09 -15.17
N GLY A 80 -16.89 56.54 -14.31
CA GLY A 80 -16.79 57.94 -13.88
C GLY A 80 -16.02 58.82 -14.86
N ASP A 81 -15.93 60.12 -14.55
CA ASP A 81 -15.17 61.07 -15.36
C ASP A 81 -13.67 60.80 -15.25
N THR A 82 -13.08 60.24 -16.32
CA THR A 82 -11.67 59.89 -16.37
C THR A 82 -10.77 61.12 -16.36
N GLY A 83 -11.25 62.31 -16.75
CA GLY A 83 -10.42 63.52 -16.84
C GLY A 83 -9.80 63.93 -15.51
N MET A 84 -10.61 64.03 -14.45
CA MET A 84 -10.11 64.35 -13.11
C MET A 84 -9.52 63.11 -12.40
N ALA A 85 -10.10 61.93 -12.62
CA ALA A 85 -9.69 60.71 -11.97
C ALA A 85 -8.29 60.24 -12.39
N SER A 86 -7.91 60.46 -13.66
CA SER A 86 -6.60 60.09 -14.21
C SER A 86 -5.61 61.26 -14.29
N ASP A 87 -5.88 62.39 -13.62
CA ASP A 87 -4.92 63.49 -13.46
C ASP A 87 -4.04 63.24 -12.22
N TRP A 88 -2.74 63.07 -12.44
CA TRP A 88 -1.79 62.79 -11.37
C TRP A 88 -1.69 63.94 -10.35
N ALA A 89 -1.98 65.19 -10.70
CA ALA A 89 -1.96 66.28 -9.73
C ALA A 89 -3.25 66.37 -8.89
N GLN A 90 -4.34 65.72 -9.30
CA GLN A 90 -5.67 65.85 -8.69
C GLN A 90 -6.17 64.52 -8.10
N GLY A 91 -6.56 63.57 -8.95
CA GLY A 91 -7.28 62.36 -8.55
C GLY A 91 -8.65 62.65 -7.93
N LEU A 92 -9.34 61.60 -7.48
CA LEU A 92 -10.64 61.69 -6.81
C LEU A 92 -10.45 61.97 -5.31
N ALA A 93 -11.16 62.95 -4.76
CA ALA A 93 -11.22 63.16 -3.31
C ALA A 93 -12.05 62.03 -2.64
N PRO A 94 -11.72 61.64 -1.39
CA PRO A 94 -12.49 60.65 -0.64
C PRO A 94 -13.95 61.09 -0.47
N ASP A 95 -14.88 60.15 -0.59
CA ASP A 95 -16.30 60.36 -0.27
C ASP A 95 -16.55 60.40 1.23
N GLY A 96 -15.67 59.79 2.02
CA GLY A 96 -15.68 59.86 3.48
C GLY A 96 -14.48 59.16 4.11
N ILE A 97 -14.49 59.15 5.44
CA ILE A 97 -13.53 58.40 6.26
C ILE A 97 -14.36 57.49 7.17
N ASP A 98 -14.18 56.19 7.02
CA ASP A 98 -14.74 55.18 7.89
C ASP A 98 -13.85 54.99 9.12
N SER A 99 -14.46 54.89 10.31
CA SER A 99 -13.73 54.77 11.58
C SER A 99 -12.95 53.46 11.74
N GLN A 100 -13.30 52.43 10.96
CA GLN A 100 -12.68 51.10 10.98
C GLN A 100 -11.76 50.88 9.77
N PHE A 101 -12.16 51.34 8.59
CA PHE A 101 -11.50 51.00 7.32
C PHE A 101 -10.76 52.17 6.65
N GLY A 102 -10.90 53.40 7.15
CA GLY A 102 -10.17 54.57 6.67
C GLY A 102 -10.87 55.33 5.54
N ALA A 103 -10.10 56.12 4.76
CA ALA A 103 -10.65 56.88 3.65
C ALA A 103 -11.26 55.95 2.60
N TYR A 104 -12.42 56.33 2.05
CA TYR A 104 -13.09 55.52 1.03
C TYR A 104 -13.59 56.32 -0.16
N TRP A 105 -13.73 55.63 -1.29
CA TRP A 105 -14.24 56.16 -2.55
C TRP A 105 -15.28 55.21 -3.14
N GLN A 106 -16.40 55.75 -3.59
CA GLN A 106 -17.47 55.04 -4.26
C GLN A 106 -17.33 55.22 -5.78
N LEU A 107 -16.89 54.16 -6.45
CA LEU A 107 -16.60 54.19 -7.87
C LEU A 107 -17.78 53.64 -8.67
N PRO A 108 -18.38 54.42 -9.59
CA PRO A 108 -19.34 53.88 -10.53
C PRO A 108 -18.63 52.97 -11.54
N ILE A 109 -19.16 51.78 -11.73
CA ILE A 109 -18.66 50.78 -12.67
C ILE A 109 -19.72 50.45 -13.74
N ASN A 110 -19.24 50.20 -14.96
CA ASN A 110 -20.07 49.68 -16.04
C ASN A 110 -19.98 48.15 -16.05
N GLN A 111 -21.08 47.47 -15.75
CA GLN A 111 -21.12 45.99 -15.70
C GLN A 111 -20.90 45.34 -17.07
N ASP A 112 -21.12 46.08 -18.16
CA ASP A 112 -20.97 45.58 -19.53
C ASP A 112 -19.53 45.78 -20.08
N ALA A 113 -18.59 46.25 -19.25
CA ALA A 113 -17.18 46.50 -19.60
C ALA A 113 -16.26 45.36 -19.10
N THR A 114 -14.92 45.54 -19.13
CA THR A 114 -13.99 44.54 -18.55
C THR A 114 -14.24 44.34 -17.05
N GLN A 115 -13.77 43.25 -16.45
CA GLN A 115 -14.04 42.92 -15.04
C GLN A 115 -13.08 43.60 -14.03
N CYS A 116 -12.61 44.83 -14.29
CA CYS A 116 -11.70 45.48 -13.35
C CYS A 116 -11.61 47.00 -13.44
N VAL A 117 -11.10 47.62 -12.37
CA VAL A 117 -10.79 49.07 -12.27
C VAL A 117 -9.38 49.25 -11.74
N ASN A 118 -8.54 50.00 -12.47
CA ASN A 118 -7.21 50.35 -11.99
C ASN A 118 -7.24 51.56 -11.06
N PHE A 119 -6.50 51.52 -9.96
CA PHE A 119 -6.40 52.65 -9.05
C PHE A 119 -5.08 52.73 -8.28
N ILE A 120 -4.75 53.93 -7.78
CA ILE A 120 -3.64 54.16 -6.85
C ILE A 120 -4.14 55.11 -5.76
N PRO A 121 -4.22 54.66 -4.49
CA PRO A 121 -4.47 55.59 -3.39
C PRO A 121 -3.22 56.44 -3.16
N ARG A 122 -3.44 57.70 -2.79
CA ARG A 122 -2.37 58.67 -2.55
C ARG A 122 -2.68 59.51 -1.33
N VAL A 123 -1.63 59.87 -0.60
CA VAL A 123 -1.68 60.83 0.50
C VAL A 123 -0.53 61.81 0.29
N ASP A 124 -0.84 63.11 0.34
CA ASP A 124 0.10 64.19 0.00
C ASP A 124 0.79 64.02 -1.38
N GLY A 125 0.08 63.42 -2.35
CA GLY A 125 0.56 63.19 -3.71
C GLY A 125 1.50 61.99 -3.89
N ASN A 126 1.79 61.23 -2.83
CA ASN A 126 2.68 60.06 -2.88
C ASN A 126 1.90 58.76 -3.07
N LYS A 127 2.49 57.77 -3.76
CA LYS A 127 1.96 56.40 -3.78
C LYS A 127 2.11 55.77 -2.41
N VAL A 128 1.00 55.38 -1.79
CA VAL A 128 1.01 54.84 -0.42
C VAL A 128 1.11 53.32 -0.37
N LEU A 129 1.06 52.63 -1.52
CA LEU A 129 1.26 51.18 -1.64
C LEU A 129 2.65 50.84 -2.21
N GLY A 130 3.59 51.80 -2.20
CA GLY A 130 4.87 51.67 -2.89
C GLY A 130 4.71 51.78 -4.42
N GLU A 131 5.47 51.00 -5.17
CA GLU A 131 5.37 50.95 -6.64
C GLU A 131 4.18 50.11 -7.16
N TYR A 132 3.38 49.54 -6.25
CA TYR A 132 2.25 48.70 -6.59
C TYR A 132 1.09 49.53 -7.16
N ASP A 133 0.73 49.22 -8.40
CA ASP A 133 -0.43 49.77 -9.08
C ASP A 133 -1.63 48.84 -8.82
N ALA A 134 -2.57 49.32 -8.00
CA ALA A 134 -3.66 48.49 -7.49
C ALA A 134 -4.76 48.29 -8.52
N LYS A 135 -5.43 47.14 -8.44
CA LYS A 135 -6.50 46.74 -9.35
C LYS A 135 -7.66 46.17 -8.56
N ILE A 136 -8.86 46.71 -8.77
CA ILE A 136 -10.10 46.08 -8.34
C ILE A 136 -10.40 44.98 -9.35
N ASP A 137 -10.43 43.73 -8.92
CA ASP A 137 -10.99 42.63 -9.70
C ASP A 137 -12.46 42.45 -9.30
N LEU A 138 -13.36 42.70 -10.25
CA LEU A 138 -14.80 42.63 -10.03
C LEU A 138 -15.29 41.19 -9.81
N THR A 139 -14.51 40.18 -10.19
CA THR A 139 -14.82 38.76 -9.93
C THR A 139 -14.47 38.33 -8.51
N GLN A 140 -13.58 39.07 -7.85
CA GLN A 140 -13.08 38.77 -6.51
C GLN A 140 -13.80 39.56 -5.42
N LEU A 141 -14.87 40.31 -5.75
CA LEU A 141 -15.58 41.11 -4.75
C LEU A 141 -16.30 40.21 -3.72
N GLY A 142 -16.20 40.62 -2.45
CA GLY A 142 -17.04 40.10 -1.38
C GLY A 142 -18.52 40.49 -1.58
N THR A 143 -19.38 40.01 -0.68
CA THR A 143 -20.85 40.19 -0.76
C THR A 143 -21.32 41.65 -0.81
N ASP A 144 -20.51 42.59 -0.31
CA ASP A 144 -20.87 44.00 -0.19
C ASP A 144 -20.30 44.90 -1.31
N ASN A 145 -19.64 44.34 -2.34
CA ASN A 145 -18.95 45.08 -3.41
C ASN A 145 -17.93 46.11 -2.87
N GLN A 146 -17.10 45.67 -1.93
CA GLN A 146 -16.07 46.49 -1.31
C GLN A 146 -14.69 45.87 -1.55
N VAL A 147 -13.66 46.70 -1.60
CA VAL A 147 -12.26 46.28 -1.56
C VAL A 147 -11.48 47.15 -0.60
N TYR A 148 -10.44 46.59 -0.01
CA TYR A 148 -9.62 47.23 1.00
C TYR A 148 -8.15 47.26 0.56
N THR A 149 -7.43 48.32 0.92
CA THR A 149 -5.99 48.46 0.73
C THR A 149 -5.36 49.07 1.96
N GLN A 150 -4.07 48.82 2.16
CA GLN A 150 -3.35 49.32 3.31
C GLN A 150 -1.99 49.89 2.93
N GLN A 151 -1.62 50.99 3.57
CA GLN A 151 -0.32 51.63 3.44
C GLN A 151 0.84 50.63 3.51
N ASN A 152 1.75 50.73 2.54
CA ASN A 152 2.93 49.88 2.33
C ASN A 152 2.66 48.39 2.11
N VAL A 153 1.40 47.99 1.92
CA VAL A 153 1.05 46.61 1.57
C VAL A 153 0.62 46.56 0.11
N ALA A 154 1.41 45.87 -0.71
CA ALA A 154 1.17 45.71 -2.14
C ALA A 154 0.08 44.66 -2.45
N ALA A 155 -1.14 44.89 -1.95
CA ALA A 155 -2.29 44.00 -2.14
C ALA A 155 -3.64 44.76 -2.09
N VAL A 156 -4.64 44.20 -2.77
CA VAL A 156 -6.05 44.60 -2.70
C VAL A 156 -6.85 43.44 -2.11
N TYR A 157 -7.58 43.69 -1.04
CA TYR A 157 -8.33 42.66 -0.32
C TYR A 157 -9.82 42.73 -0.65
N PRO A 158 -10.45 41.62 -1.06
CA PRO A 158 -11.90 41.44 -1.04
C PRO A 158 -12.55 41.63 0.34
N GLU A 159 -11.87 41.15 1.39
CA GLU A 159 -12.22 41.33 2.80
C GLU A 159 -10.92 41.63 3.55
N LEU A 160 -10.87 42.71 4.33
CA LEU A 160 -9.64 43.08 5.03
C LEU A 160 -9.27 42.00 6.06
N ILE A 161 -8.06 41.45 5.96
CA ILE A 161 -7.53 40.48 6.93
C ILE A 161 -6.71 41.24 8.00
N PRO A 162 -7.18 41.35 9.24
CA PRO A 162 -6.43 42.04 10.28
C PRO A 162 -5.29 41.12 10.77
N LEU A 163 -4.03 41.40 10.42
CA LEU A 163 -2.89 40.55 10.85
C LEU A 163 -2.68 40.50 12.37
N ASN A 164 -3.29 41.41 13.13
CA ASN A 164 -3.31 41.37 14.60
C ASN A 164 -4.24 40.26 15.14
N ASP A 165 -5.09 39.69 14.29
CA ASP A 165 -5.89 38.51 14.58
C ASP A 165 -5.14 37.22 14.22
N LEU A 166 -3.94 37.32 13.61
CA LEU A 166 -3.04 36.18 13.42
C LEU A 166 -2.16 36.05 14.67
N PRO A 167 -2.22 34.92 15.41
CA PRO A 167 -1.35 34.70 16.55
C PRO A 167 0.14 34.77 16.15
N ALA A 168 1.00 35.19 17.09
CA ALA A 168 2.44 35.18 16.85
C ALA A 168 2.95 33.77 16.51
N ASP A 169 3.93 33.69 15.62
CA ASP A 169 4.53 32.44 15.15
C ASP A 169 3.49 31.46 14.53
N THR A 170 2.44 31.96 13.89
CA THR A 170 1.48 31.15 13.13
C THR A 170 1.39 31.54 11.66
N THR A 171 0.98 30.58 10.83
CA THR A 171 0.53 30.82 9.44
C THR A 171 -0.97 30.56 9.36
N ARG A 172 -1.70 31.32 8.53
CA ARG A 172 -3.15 31.11 8.32
C ARG A 172 -3.44 30.55 6.95
N ILE A 173 -4.19 29.46 6.91
CA ILE A 173 -4.69 28.87 5.66
C ILE A 173 -6.21 29.06 5.59
N TYR A 174 -6.70 29.66 4.51
CA TYR A 174 -8.12 29.72 4.17
C TYR A 174 -8.48 28.63 3.17
N LEU A 175 -9.67 28.03 3.34
CA LEU A 175 -10.28 27.12 2.38
C LEU A 175 -11.67 27.63 1.99
N HIS A 176 -11.82 27.91 0.70
CA HIS A 176 -13.08 28.35 0.12
C HIS A 176 -13.72 27.24 -0.75
N SER A 177 -15.04 27.11 -0.62
CA SER A 177 -15.87 26.19 -1.42
C SER A 177 -17.04 26.95 -2.02
N GLU A 178 -17.12 27.01 -3.35
CA GLU A 178 -18.19 27.77 -4.05
C GLU A 178 -19.59 27.13 -3.88
N ASP A 179 -19.64 25.83 -3.55
CA ASP A 179 -20.89 25.10 -3.34
C ASP A 179 -21.55 25.38 -1.97
N GLY A 180 -20.90 26.19 -1.12
CA GLY A 180 -21.43 26.58 0.20
C GLY A 180 -21.36 25.47 1.27
N ASP A 181 -20.59 24.41 1.03
CA ASP A 181 -20.24 23.42 2.05
C ASP A 181 -19.26 24.06 3.03
N SER A 182 -19.72 24.50 4.22
CA SER A 182 -18.89 25.24 5.18
C SER A 182 -18.76 24.58 6.56
N ASP A 183 -19.58 23.57 6.86
CA ASP A 183 -19.78 23.09 8.23
C ASP A 183 -19.12 21.72 8.48
N SER A 184 -18.28 21.23 7.56
CA SER A 184 -17.76 19.85 7.57
C SER A 184 -16.24 19.71 7.42
N PHE A 185 -15.49 20.82 7.27
CA PHE A 185 -14.07 20.78 6.92
C PHE A 185 -13.13 20.47 8.08
N THR A 186 -12.07 19.74 7.78
CA THR A 186 -10.88 19.56 8.60
C THR A 186 -9.61 19.77 7.78
N LEU A 187 -8.48 20.07 8.43
CA LEU A 187 -7.18 20.23 7.77
C LEU A 187 -6.17 19.27 8.38
N HIS A 188 -5.78 18.25 7.64
CA HIS A 188 -4.67 17.39 8.03
C HIS A 188 -3.35 18.11 7.72
N VAL A 189 -2.45 18.16 8.70
CA VAL A 189 -1.17 18.88 8.64
C VAL A 189 -0.06 17.97 9.14
N TRP A 190 1.07 17.91 8.44
CA TRP A 190 2.21 17.09 8.86
C TRP A 190 3.56 17.69 8.40
N ASN A 191 4.63 17.22 9.05
CA ASN A 191 6.00 17.45 8.60
C ASN A 191 6.50 16.19 7.91
N GLU A 192 7.06 16.31 6.71
CA GLU A 192 7.70 15.23 5.96
C GLU A 192 8.63 15.82 4.89
N GLY A 193 9.71 15.10 4.59
CA GLY A 193 10.69 15.53 3.59
C GLY A 193 11.29 16.90 3.93
N GLU A 194 11.23 17.82 2.95
CA GLU A 194 11.75 19.18 3.11
C GLU A 194 10.77 20.14 3.81
N CYS A 195 9.52 19.75 4.03
CA CYS A 195 8.51 20.57 4.73
C CYS A 195 8.51 20.24 6.22
N THR A 196 9.15 21.11 7.00
CA THR A 196 9.38 20.88 8.43
C THR A 196 9.09 22.11 9.29
N SER A 197 8.28 23.05 8.80
CA SER A 197 7.99 24.31 9.50
C SER A 197 6.80 24.24 10.46
N TYR A 198 6.04 23.13 10.50
CA TYR A 198 4.94 22.97 11.45
C TYR A 198 5.52 22.69 12.84
N ALA A 199 5.15 23.47 13.84
CA ALA A 199 5.76 23.39 15.18
C ALA A 199 5.20 22.25 16.03
N ASP A 200 3.99 21.78 15.72
CA ASP A 200 3.33 20.68 16.43
C ASP A 200 3.60 19.33 15.75
N SER A 201 3.17 18.25 16.40
CA SER A 201 3.18 16.90 15.83
C SER A 201 2.17 16.79 14.69
N SER A 202 2.48 16.00 13.66
CA SER A 202 1.57 15.65 12.57
C SER A 202 0.18 15.26 13.11
N THR A 203 -0.85 15.82 12.50
CA THR A 203 -2.24 15.64 12.93
C THR A 203 -2.72 14.22 12.60
N THR A 204 -3.69 13.68 13.35
CA THR A 204 -4.37 12.43 12.95
C THR A 204 -5.49 12.72 11.95
N TRP A 205 -5.81 11.77 11.07
CA TRP A 205 -6.95 11.89 10.15
C TRP A 205 -8.29 12.00 10.92
N PRO A 206 -9.26 12.85 10.52
CA PRO A 206 -9.31 13.65 9.29
C PRO A 206 -8.64 15.03 9.37
N GLY A 207 -7.95 15.36 10.47
CA GLY A 207 -7.22 16.62 10.66
C GLY A 207 -7.84 17.57 11.71
N LEU A 208 -7.34 18.80 11.75
CA LEU A 208 -7.77 19.85 12.69
C LEU A 208 -9.12 20.45 12.29
N ALA A 209 -9.96 20.77 13.27
CA ALA A 209 -11.13 21.62 13.04
C ALA A 209 -10.70 23.07 12.73
N PRO A 210 -11.49 23.85 11.97
CA PRO A 210 -11.16 25.23 11.65
C PRO A 210 -11.01 26.08 12.90
N THR A 211 -10.00 26.96 12.92
CA THR A 211 -9.84 28.00 13.94
C THR A 211 -10.98 29.02 13.85
N GLY A 212 -11.50 29.27 12.65
CA GLY A 212 -12.65 30.14 12.44
C GLY A 212 -13.15 30.14 10.99
N PHE A 213 -13.99 31.12 10.67
CA PHE A 213 -14.63 31.25 9.35
C PHE A 213 -14.68 32.71 8.90
N SER A 214 -14.31 32.96 7.65
CA SER A 214 -14.48 34.23 6.93
C SER A 214 -15.67 34.13 5.98
N PRO A 215 -16.61 35.11 5.99
CA PRO A 215 -17.70 35.17 5.01
C PRO A 215 -17.24 35.22 3.55
N THR A 216 -16.04 35.76 3.30
CA THR A 216 -15.47 35.87 1.96
C THR A 216 -14.52 34.72 1.64
N TYR A 217 -13.60 34.37 2.55
CA TYR A 217 -12.52 33.41 2.28
C TYR A 217 -12.80 31.98 2.75
N GLY A 218 -13.90 31.74 3.48
CA GLY A 218 -14.28 30.41 3.96
C GLY A 218 -13.62 30.02 5.30
N ALA A 219 -13.55 28.72 5.57
CA ALA A 219 -12.97 28.19 6.80
C ALA A 219 -11.47 28.49 6.87
N TYR A 220 -10.91 28.71 8.06
CA TYR A 220 -9.48 28.93 8.21
C TYR A 220 -8.86 28.25 9.42
N TRP A 221 -7.55 27.98 9.32
CA TRP A 221 -6.73 27.39 10.37
C TRP A 221 -5.52 28.26 10.64
N ASP A 222 -5.26 28.54 11.92
CA ASP A 222 -4.01 29.14 12.40
C ASP A 222 -3.08 28.03 12.86
N LEU A 223 -2.02 27.79 12.09
CA LEU A 223 -1.09 26.70 12.32
C LEU A 223 0.18 27.24 13.00
N PRO A 224 0.61 26.68 14.15
CA PRO A 224 1.86 27.07 14.79
C PRO A 224 3.07 26.68 13.94
N THR A 225 4.02 27.60 13.84
CA THR A 225 5.20 27.52 12.98
C THR A 225 6.49 27.60 13.80
N ASN A 226 7.54 26.95 13.31
CA ASN A 226 8.88 26.99 13.90
C ASN A 226 9.84 27.86 13.06
N SER A 227 11.10 27.95 13.47
CA SER A 227 12.09 28.84 12.83
C SER A 227 12.68 28.33 11.50
N ASN A 228 12.26 27.17 10.99
CA ASN A 228 12.84 26.57 9.78
C ASN A 228 12.47 27.34 8.50
N ASN A 229 11.27 27.94 8.46
CA ASN A 229 10.79 28.83 7.39
C ASN A 229 10.93 28.24 5.97
N ASN A 230 10.64 26.94 5.82
CA ASN A 230 10.59 26.19 4.56
C ASN A 230 9.14 26.01 4.06
N CYS A 231 8.49 24.89 4.37
CA CYS A 231 7.11 24.62 4.01
C CYS A 231 6.37 23.76 5.07
N ILE A 232 5.05 23.67 4.94
CA ILE A 232 4.15 22.84 5.75
C ILE A 232 3.25 22.04 4.80
N ASN A 233 3.17 20.72 4.98
CA ASN A 233 2.27 19.88 4.21
C ASN A 233 0.85 19.94 4.78
N ILE A 234 -0.16 20.07 3.89
CA ILE A 234 -1.56 20.20 4.26
C ILE A 234 -2.47 19.39 3.32
N ILE A 235 -3.54 18.79 3.87
CA ILE A 235 -4.63 18.16 3.12
C ILE A 235 -5.97 18.65 3.69
N PRO A 236 -6.72 19.47 2.96
CA PRO A 236 -8.11 19.80 3.29
C PRO A 236 -9.02 18.57 3.13
N ASN A 237 -9.93 18.34 4.08
CA ASN A 237 -10.78 17.14 4.13
C ASN A 237 -12.21 17.46 4.61
N SER A 238 -13.15 16.52 4.43
CA SER A 238 -14.52 16.56 4.97
C SER A 238 -14.88 15.26 5.71
N HIS A 239 -15.89 15.30 6.58
CA HIS A 239 -16.32 14.14 7.41
C HIS A 239 -16.74 12.87 6.64
N SER A 240 -16.85 12.90 5.30
CA SER A 240 -17.25 11.76 4.45
C SER A 240 -16.11 11.06 3.68
N ASN A 241 -14.83 11.29 4.03
CA ASN A 241 -13.67 10.58 3.44
C ASN A 241 -13.58 10.63 1.90
N GLY A 242 -13.92 11.77 1.29
CA GLY A 242 -13.60 12.02 -0.12
C GLY A 242 -12.51 13.09 -0.19
N ASP A 243 -11.43 12.84 -0.94
CA ASP A 243 -10.40 13.83 -1.19
C ASP A 243 -11.02 15.09 -1.80
N TYR A 244 -10.83 16.21 -1.11
CA TYR A 244 -11.40 17.51 -1.47
C TYR A 244 -10.50 18.30 -2.45
N GLN A 245 -9.29 17.78 -2.68
CA GLN A 245 -8.24 18.33 -3.53
C GLN A 245 -7.72 17.25 -4.48
N THR A 246 -7.12 17.69 -5.58
CA THR A 246 -6.57 16.79 -6.60
C THR A 246 -5.16 16.32 -6.28
N ALA A 247 -4.52 16.88 -5.25
CA ALA A 247 -3.21 16.48 -4.75
C ALA A 247 -2.98 16.89 -3.28
N ASN A 248 -1.96 16.32 -2.65
CA ASN A 248 -1.40 16.83 -1.39
C ASN A 248 -0.80 18.22 -1.61
N LEU A 249 -1.11 19.18 -0.72
CA LEU A 249 -0.68 20.57 -0.86
C LEU A 249 0.47 20.90 0.10
N SER A 250 1.27 21.91 -0.24
CA SER A 250 2.23 22.50 0.69
C SER A 250 2.12 24.03 0.74
N PHE A 251 2.14 24.58 1.95
CA PHE A 251 2.33 26.02 2.17
C PHE A 251 3.82 26.30 2.22
N ASP A 252 4.34 26.99 1.21
CA ASP A 252 5.75 27.37 1.04
C ASP A 252 5.98 28.82 1.50
N PHE A 253 6.79 28.98 2.55
CA PHE A 253 7.13 30.29 3.11
C PHE A 253 7.97 31.14 2.16
N ALA A 254 8.62 30.56 1.14
CA ALA A 254 9.35 31.31 0.13
C ALA A 254 8.42 32.04 -0.86
N GLN A 255 7.17 31.57 -1.01
CA GLN A 255 6.16 32.15 -1.91
C GLN A 255 5.32 33.26 -1.26
N GLN A 256 5.51 33.50 0.04
CA GLN A 256 4.70 34.49 0.77
C GLN A 256 4.89 35.91 0.21
N GLY A 257 3.77 36.59 -0.03
CA GLY A 257 3.73 37.92 -0.60
C GLY A 257 3.67 39.04 0.46
N ALA A 258 3.23 40.22 0.04
CA ALA A 258 3.13 41.41 0.89
C ALA A 258 2.13 41.29 2.07
N ILE A 259 1.31 40.23 2.10
CA ILE A 259 0.27 40.01 3.11
C ILE A 259 0.73 39.11 4.28
N GLY A 260 1.99 38.64 4.27
CA GLY A 260 2.54 37.77 5.31
C GLY A 260 2.23 36.28 5.09
N PRO A 261 2.36 35.44 6.14
CA PRO A 261 2.20 33.99 6.06
C PRO A 261 0.71 33.62 6.02
N ILE A 262 0.04 33.94 4.92
CA ILE A 262 -1.37 33.65 4.68
C ILE A 262 -1.51 32.97 3.31
N GLY A 263 -2.20 31.84 3.30
CA GLY A 263 -2.49 31.05 2.10
C GLY A 263 -3.99 30.88 1.87
N PHE A 264 -4.38 30.72 0.61
CA PHE A 264 -5.76 30.52 0.18
C PHE A 264 -5.81 29.26 -0.68
N VAL A 265 -6.76 28.37 -0.37
CA VAL A 265 -6.98 27.12 -1.07
C VAL A 265 -8.43 27.09 -1.54
N PHE A 266 -8.67 26.54 -2.72
CA PHE A 266 -10.00 26.35 -3.28
C PHE A 266 -10.28 24.87 -3.46
N LYS A 267 -11.55 24.47 -3.34
CA LYS A 267 -11.98 23.09 -3.62
C LYS A 267 -11.54 22.65 -5.03
N GLY A 268 -10.97 21.44 -5.15
CA GLY A 268 -10.60 20.83 -6.44
C GLY A 268 -9.32 21.39 -7.07
N THR A 269 -8.42 21.98 -6.28
CA THR A 269 -7.13 22.54 -6.74
C THR A 269 -5.95 21.76 -6.15
N ASP A 270 -4.80 21.82 -6.80
CA ASP A 270 -3.54 21.22 -6.35
C ASP A 270 -2.53 22.27 -5.83
N LYS A 271 -3.00 23.47 -5.48
CA LYS A 271 -2.13 24.61 -5.15
C LYS A 271 -2.63 25.51 -4.03
N VAL A 272 -1.67 26.13 -3.34
CA VAL A 272 -1.91 27.23 -2.40
C VAL A 272 -1.65 28.57 -3.09
N TYR A 273 -2.61 29.49 -3.00
CA TYR A 273 -2.49 30.87 -3.49
C TYR A 273 -2.03 31.80 -2.36
N TYR A 274 -1.12 32.73 -2.67
CA TYR A 274 -0.54 33.69 -1.70
C TYR A 274 -1.06 35.13 -1.88
N GLN A 275 -2.13 35.28 -2.65
CA GLN A 275 -2.84 36.54 -2.89
C GLN A 275 -4.24 36.45 -2.26
N PRO A 276 -4.79 37.56 -1.75
CA PRO A 276 -6.08 37.56 -1.08
C PRO A 276 -7.23 37.37 -2.07
N LEU A 277 -7.53 36.12 -2.40
CA LEU A 277 -8.53 35.72 -3.39
C LEU A 277 -9.81 35.24 -2.69
N ALA A 278 -10.94 35.83 -3.05
CA ALA A 278 -12.26 35.45 -2.54
C ALA A 278 -12.86 34.24 -3.26
N ARG A 279 -12.49 34.05 -4.53
CA ARG A 279 -12.97 32.99 -5.40
C ARG A 279 -11.81 32.49 -6.25
N LEU A 280 -11.96 31.26 -6.76
CA LEU A 280 -11.00 30.75 -7.73
C LEU A 280 -10.96 31.71 -8.94
N PRO A 281 -9.77 32.17 -9.40
CA PRO A 281 -9.68 33.11 -10.51
C PRO A 281 -10.31 32.56 -11.80
N GLN A 282 -11.54 32.98 -12.13
CA GLN A 282 -12.29 32.44 -13.28
C GLN A 282 -11.66 32.74 -14.66
N THR A 283 -10.74 33.70 -14.73
CA THR A 283 -10.09 34.11 -15.99
C THR A 283 -8.74 33.45 -16.24
N GLN A 284 -8.15 32.79 -15.24
CA GLN A 284 -6.89 32.08 -15.39
C GLN A 284 -7.17 30.59 -15.60
N VAL A 285 -6.43 29.98 -16.51
CA VAL A 285 -6.28 28.52 -16.55
C VAL A 285 -4.86 28.27 -16.10
N GLU A 286 -4.61 27.25 -15.28
CA GLU A 286 -3.26 26.81 -14.93
C GLU A 286 -2.99 25.46 -15.59
N LEU A 287 -1.71 25.15 -15.83
CA LEU A 287 -1.29 23.79 -16.12
C LEU A 287 -1.32 23.05 -14.77
N SER A 288 -2.16 22.03 -14.66
CA SER A 288 -2.37 21.31 -13.39
C SER A 288 -2.59 19.83 -13.66
N GLY A 289 -2.01 19.00 -12.78
CA GLY A 289 -2.08 17.54 -12.82
C GLY A 289 -1.71 16.90 -14.17
N ALA A 290 -2.13 15.64 -14.32
CA ALA A 290 -1.99 14.82 -15.52
C ALA A 290 -3.32 14.14 -15.87
N SER A 291 -4.37 14.94 -15.97
CA SER A 291 -5.77 14.53 -16.17
C SER A 291 -6.16 14.37 -17.65
N ALA A 292 -5.16 14.27 -18.53
CA ALA A 292 -5.34 13.78 -19.88
C ALA A 292 -4.73 12.38 -19.99
N ILE A 293 -5.53 11.39 -20.39
CA ILE A 293 -5.13 9.97 -20.36
C ILE A 293 -5.36 9.38 -21.74
N PHE A 294 -4.34 8.77 -22.33
CA PHE A 294 -4.57 7.95 -23.52
C PHE A 294 -5.42 6.73 -23.17
N ALA A 295 -6.48 6.49 -23.94
CA ALA A 295 -7.24 5.24 -23.91
C ALA A 295 -6.67 4.20 -24.90
N ASP A 296 -6.14 4.68 -26.02
CA ASP A 296 -5.46 3.91 -27.06
C ASP A 296 -4.53 4.84 -27.88
N ALA A 297 -4.04 4.42 -29.05
CA ALA A 297 -3.14 5.21 -29.90
C ALA A 297 -3.78 6.43 -30.59
N ASN A 298 -5.11 6.57 -30.57
CA ASN A 298 -5.84 7.63 -31.27
C ASN A 298 -6.93 8.28 -30.41
N THR A 299 -7.09 7.87 -29.16
CA THR A 299 -8.12 8.36 -28.26
C THR A 299 -7.48 8.92 -26.99
N LEU A 300 -7.65 10.22 -26.74
CA LEU A 300 -7.34 10.85 -25.46
C LEU A 300 -8.62 11.15 -24.69
N LEU A 301 -8.56 10.86 -23.40
CA LEU A 301 -9.57 11.17 -22.40
C LEU A 301 -9.14 12.45 -21.69
N VAL A 302 -10.07 13.36 -21.43
CA VAL A 302 -9.82 14.57 -20.63
C VAL A 302 -10.91 14.72 -19.57
N ALA A 303 -10.50 15.04 -18.34
CA ALA A 303 -11.42 15.32 -17.22
C ALA A 303 -12.12 16.68 -17.36
N SER A 304 -12.90 16.87 -18.42
CA SER A 304 -13.63 18.13 -18.68
C SER A 304 -14.88 17.89 -19.50
N ALA A 305 -16.05 18.02 -18.87
CA ALA A 305 -17.35 17.83 -19.52
C ALA A 305 -17.76 18.93 -20.48
N GLU A 306 -17.25 20.14 -20.25
CA GLU A 306 -17.52 21.32 -21.09
C GLU A 306 -16.61 21.36 -22.32
N ALA A 307 -15.56 20.53 -22.38
CA ALA A 307 -14.63 20.52 -23.50
C ALA A 307 -15.36 20.15 -24.81
N THR A 308 -15.20 21.00 -25.82
CA THR A 308 -15.72 20.74 -27.17
C THR A 308 -14.61 20.53 -28.20
N SER A 309 -13.39 20.90 -27.83
CA SER A 309 -12.18 20.67 -28.61
C SER A 309 -10.96 20.59 -27.69
N VAL A 310 -9.91 19.96 -28.19
CA VAL A 310 -8.66 19.72 -27.48
C VAL A 310 -7.46 19.96 -28.40
N ALA A 311 -6.34 20.37 -27.82
CA ALA A 311 -5.07 20.52 -28.51
C ALA A 311 -3.95 19.86 -27.71
N LEU A 312 -3.23 18.93 -28.34
CA LEU A 312 -2.07 18.24 -27.78
C LEU A 312 -0.81 18.96 -28.25
N TYR A 313 -0.08 19.56 -27.31
CA TYR A 313 1.18 20.26 -27.52
C TYR A 313 2.36 19.35 -27.22
N TYR A 314 3.46 19.53 -27.94
CA TYR A 314 4.65 18.72 -27.83
C TYR A 314 5.93 19.57 -27.84
N SER A 315 6.90 19.19 -27.01
CA SER A 315 8.28 19.68 -27.06
C SER A 315 9.26 18.51 -26.90
N ALA A 316 10.25 18.44 -27.79
CA ALA A 316 11.27 17.40 -27.78
C ALA A 316 12.28 17.57 -26.64
N ASP A 317 12.51 18.81 -26.19
CA ASP A 317 13.50 19.16 -25.18
C ASP A 317 12.89 19.62 -23.84
N ALA A 318 11.57 19.43 -23.68
CA ALA A 318 10.81 19.82 -22.50
C ALA A 318 10.94 21.31 -22.15
N SER A 319 10.82 22.16 -23.18
CA SER A 319 10.96 23.61 -23.07
C SER A 319 9.63 24.37 -22.96
N MET A 320 8.48 23.69 -22.99
CA MET A 320 7.19 24.38 -22.98
C MET A 320 6.98 25.16 -21.69
N SER A 321 6.27 26.28 -21.82
CA SER A 321 5.76 27.04 -20.68
C SER A 321 4.30 27.42 -20.92
N PHE A 322 3.51 27.43 -19.85
CA PHE A 322 2.10 27.81 -19.90
C PHE A 322 1.88 29.14 -19.20
N ASP A 323 1.38 30.13 -19.94
CA ASP A 323 1.00 31.43 -19.39
C ASP A 323 -0.49 31.40 -19.05
N GLY A 324 -0.82 31.21 -17.77
CA GLY A 324 -2.20 31.08 -17.32
C GLY A 324 -3.04 32.35 -17.46
N ASN A 325 -2.43 33.53 -17.61
CA ASN A 325 -3.16 34.77 -17.85
C ASN A 325 -3.63 34.89 -19.30
N SER A 326 -2.74 34.59 -20.25
CA SER A 326 -3.09 34.59 -21.67
C SER A 326 -3.70 33.26 -22.12
N LYS A 327 -3.65 32.23 -21.29
CA LYS A 327 -4.07 30.84 -21.55
C LYS A 327 -3.37 30.25 -22.77
N THR A 328 -2.08 30.54 -22.93
CA THR A 328 -1.29 30.09 -24.09
C THR A 328 -0.12 29.21 -23.70
N VAL A 329 0.12 28.17 -24.50
CA VAL A 329 1.35 27.38 -24.47
C VAL A 329 2.39 28.07 -25.36
N ARG A 330 3.62 28.17 -24.87
CA ARG A 330 4.78 28.74 -25.58
C ARG A 330 5.87 27.67 -25.72
N ASP A 331 6.81 27.94 -26.62
CA ASP A 331 8.03 27.13 -26.79
C ASP A 331 7.76 25.63 -27.09
N PHE A 332 6.69 25.37 -27.86
CA PHE A 332 6.34 24.03 -28.34
C PHE A 332 6.86 23.83 -29.78
N ASP A 333 7.22 22.58 -30.11
CA ASP A 333 7.66 22.17 -31.44
C ASP A 333 6.50 21.85 -32.38
N ALA A 334 5.43 21.25 -31.84
CA ALA A 334 4.27 20.82 -32.60
C ALA A 334 2.98 20.90 -31.78
N VAL A 335 1.85 21.01 -32.48
CA VAL A 335 0.51 20.94 -31.89
C VAL A 335 -0.43 20.17 -32.81
N VAL A 336 -1.23 19.27 -32.25
CA VAL A 336 -2.32 18.56 -32.94
C VAL A 336 -3.63 18.94 -32.26
N SER A 337 -4.64 19.35 -33.02
CA SER A 337 -5.96 19.70 -32.46
C SER A 337 -7.04 18.74 -32.95
N SER A 338 -8.03 18.50 -32.10
CA SER A 338 -9.22 17.74 -32.45
C SER A 338 -10.48 18.35 -31.82
N ALA A 339 -11.58 18.32 -32.56
CA ALA A 339 -12.94 18.55 -32.06
C ALA A 339 -13.83 17.32 -32.27
N GLN A 340 -13.24 16.19 -32.67
CA GLN A 340 -13.97 14.96 -32.95
C GLN A 340 -14.07 14.15 -31.66
N THR A 341 -15.28 14.00 -31.14
CA THR A 341 -15.56 13.09 -30.03
C THR A 341 -15.32 11.64 -30.48
N ALA A 342 -14.61 10.86 -29.66
CA ALA A 342 -14.44 9.43 -29.88
C ALA A 342 -15.65 8.64 -29.36
N SER A 343 -15.74 7.37 -29.73
CA SER A 343 -16.77 6.47 -29.19
C SER A 343 -16.43 6.01 -27.77
N ASP A 344 -17.45 5.73 -26.97
CA ASP A 344 -17.34 5.26 -25.57
C ASP A 344 -16.80 3.83 -25.39
N GLY A 345 -16.23 3.20 -26.44
CA GLY A 345 -15.71 1.83 -26.39
C GLY A 345 -14.57 1.61 -25.38
N TRP A 346 -13.88 2.67 -24.97
CA TRP A 346 -12.83 2.64 -23.95
C TRP A 346 -13.36 2.40 -22.53
N GLN A 347 -14.64 2.68 -22.27
CA GLN A 347 -15.21 2.62 -20.90
C GLN A 347 -15.15 1.21 -20.31
N SER A 348 -15.15 0.16 -21.15
CA SER A 348 -15.02 -1.22 -20.65
C SER A 348 -13.60 -1.57 -20.19
N SER A 349 -12.56 -0.92 -20.74
CA SER A 349 -11.16 -1.15 -20.34
C SER A 349 -10.68 -0.16 -19.28
N LYS A 350 -11.34 0.99 -19.14
CA LYS A 350 -11.08 1.98 -18.09
C LYS A 350 -12.39 2.43 -17.41
N PRO A 351 -13.09 1.52 -16.71
CA PRO A 351 -14.39 1.82 -16.12
C PRO A 351 -14.33 2.92 -15.05
N HIS A 352 -13.23 3.02 -14.29
CA HIS A 352 -12.99 4.06 -13.29
C HIS A 352 -13.00 5.49 -13.84
N LEU A 353 -12.77 5.69 -15.15
CA LEU A 353 -12.79 7.02 -15.77
C LEU A 353 -14.16 7.36 -16.38
N ALA A 354 -15.09 6.40 -16.40
CA ALA A 354 -16.40 6.59 -16.99
C ALA A 354 -17.22 7.60 -16.16
N GLY A 355 -17.76 8.63 -16.82
CA GLY A 355 -18.63 9.64 -16.21
C GLY A 355 -17.94 10.99 -15.97
N GLU A 356 -16.63 11.00 -15.75
CA GLU A 356 -15.86 12.24 -15.51
C GLU A 356 -14.95 12.61 -16.69
N PHE A 357 -14.56 11.62 -17.50
CA PHE A 357 -13.68 11.83 -18.64
C PHE A 357 -14.43 11.81 -19.98
N HIS A 358 -14.02 12.72 -20.86
CA HIS A 358 -14.56 12.89 -22.21
C HIS A 358 -13.52 12.52 -23.26
N ALA A 359 -13.93 11.76 -24.26
CA ALA A 359 -13.01 11.16 -25.23
C ALA A 359 -12.96 11.94 -26.55
N PHE A 360 -11.75 12.25 -27.00
CA PHE A 360 -11.46 12.90 -28.27
C PHE A 360 -10.60 12.01 -29.14
N HIS A 361 -10.97 11.93 -30.42
CA HIS A 361 -10.23 11.19 -31.44
C HIS A 361 -9.16 12.08 -32.08
N PHE A 362 -7.92 11.60 -32.16
CA PHE A 362 -6.80 12.28 -32.80
C PHE A 362 -6.36 11.51 -34.05
N ASP A 363 -6.32 12.21 -35.19
CA ASP A 363 -5.69 11.73 -36.42
C ASP A 363 -4.30 12.35 -36.56
N PHE A 364 -3.30 11.64 -36.06
CA PHE A 364 -1.90 12.06 -36.14
C PHE A 364 -1.37 12.05 -37.58
N ALA A 365 -1.86 11.12 -38.41
CA ALA A 365 -1.40 10.99 -39.79
C ALA A 365 -1.81 12.19 -40.64
N ASP A 366 -3.05 12.65 -40.49
CA ASP A 366 -3.55 13.86 -41.17
C ASP A 366 -2.79 15.12 -40.72
N ALA A 367 -2.31 15.16 -39.47
CA ALA A 367 -1.47 16.23 -38.95
C ALA A 367 0.00 16.17 -39.42
N SER A 368 0.37 15.17 -40.25
CA SER A 368 1.77 14.90 -40.63
C SER A 368 2.71 14.73 -39.43
N LEU A 369 2.18 14.25 -38.30
CA LEU A 369 2.90 14.02 -37.05
C LEU A 369 2.85 12.53 -36.71
N ASP A 370 3.91 12.03 -36.08
CA ASP A 370 4.03 10.64 -35.67
C ASP A 370 3.93 10.55 -34.15
N LEU A 371 2.89 9.89 -33.65
CA LEU A 371 2.69 9.73 -32.20
C LEU A 371 3.90 9.04 -31.54
N LYS A 372 4.59 8.12 -32.24
CA LYS A 372 5.80 7.48 -31.70
C LYS A 372 6.93 8.49 -31.43
N THR A 373 6.98 9.56 -32.21
CA THR A 373 7.92 10.67 -31.99
C THR A 373 7.44 11.58 -30.86
N LEU A 374 6.15 11.89 -30.80
CA LEU A 374 5.57 12.74 -29.75
C LEU A 374 5.75 12.14 -28.35
N LEU A 375 5.61 10.82 -28.22
CA LEU A 375 5.78 10.10 -26.94
C LEU A 375 7.23 10.07 -26.41
N LYS A 376 8.21 10.67 -27.12
CA LYS A 376 9.60 10.77 -26.67
C LYS A 376 9.95 12.12 -26.00
N GLY A 377 8.98 13.01 -25.88
CA GLY A 377 9.15 14.34 -25.29
C GLY A 377 7.99 14.73 -24.39
N GLN A 378 7.96 16.00 -24.02
CA GLN A 378 6.95 16.61 -23.15
C GLN A 378 5.61 16.72 -23.90
N LEU A 379 4.52 16.34 -23.24
CA LEU A 379 3.17 16.39 -23.79
C LEU A 379 2.21 17.07 -22.82
N TRP A 380 1.54 18.13 -23.29
CA TRP A 380 0.45 18.79 -22.57
C TRP A 380 -0.81 18.82 -23.43
N LEU A 381 -1.96 18.60 -22.81
CA LEU A 381 -3.26 18.73 -23.46
C LEU A 381 -3.97 19.98 -22.95
N VAL A 382 -4.46 20.79 -23.88
CA VAL A 382 -5.28 21.97 -23.62
C VAL A 382 -6.70 21.71 -24.11
N ALA A 383 -7.68 21.82 -23.22
CA ALA A 383 -9.10 21.69 -23.54
C ALA A 383 -9.75 23.07 -23.72
N SER A 384 -10.66 23.17 -24.68
CA SER A 384 -11.36 24.40 -25.02
C SER A 384 -12.85 24.19 -25.29
N ASP A 385 -13.64 25.19 -24.94
CA ASP A 385 -15.07 25.29 -25.24
C ASP A 385 -15.37 26.52 -26.12
N SER A 386 -16.65 26.94 -26.17
CA SER A 386 -17.05 28.14 -26.90
C SER A 386 -16.52 29.46 -26.31
N SER A 387 -16.05 29.46 -25.07
CA SER A 387 -15.49 30.62 -24.35
C SER A 387 -13.96 30.73 -24.47
N GLY A 388 -13.28 29.65 -24.87
CA GLY A 388 -11.84 29.60 -25.07
C GLY A 388 -11.20 28.43 -24.32
N VAL A 389 -9.94 28.59 -23.91
CA VAL A 389 -9.22 27.59 -23.11
C VAL A 389 -9.83 27.52 -21.71
N ILE A 390 -10.15 26.30 -21.28
CA ILE A 390 -10.79 26.01 -19.99
C ILE A 390 -9.95 25.08 -19.09
N ALA A 391 -9.04 24.28 -19.65
CA ALA A 391 -8.12 23.44 -18.89
C ALA A 391 -6.81 23.21 -19.65
N ALA A 392 -5.71 23.02 -18.91
CA ALA A 392 -4.42 22.58 -19.42
C ALA A 392 -3.83 21.56 -18.45
N THR A 393 -3.33 20.43 -18.95
CA THR A 393 -2.88 19.32 -18.09
C THR A 393 -1.81 18.46 -18.77
N GLU A 394 -0.98 17.75 -18.01
CA GLU A 394 -0.05 16.76 -18.53
C GLU A 394 -0.77 15.50 -19.04
N VAL A 395 -0.04 14.64 -19.75
CA VAL A 395 -0.62 13.50 -20.48
C VAL A 395 -0.03 12.16 -20.03
N GLN A 396 -0.88 11.26 -19.55
CA GLN A 396 -0.50 9.90 -19.17
C GLN A 396 -0.42 8.97 -20.39
N PRO A 397 0.76 8.37 -20.71
CA PRO A 397 1.01 7.74 -22.01
C PRO A 397 0.73 6.23 -22.07
N ALA A 398 0.50 5.55 -20.93
CA ALA A 398 0.64 4.09 -20.82
C ALA A 398 -0.15 3.28 -21.87
N SER A 399 -1.44 3.58 -22.07
CA SER A 399 -2.26 2.82 -23.03
C SER A 399 -1.93 3.11 -24.49
N ALA A 400 -1.39 4.29 -24.82
CA ALA A 400 -0.83 4.54 -26.15
C ALA A 400 0.42 3.72 -26.40
N LEU A 401 1.30 3.57 -25.39
CA LEU A 401 2.48 2.71 -25.48
C LEU A 401 2.08 1.26 -25.74
N ASP A 402 1.09 0.74 -25.01
CA ASP A 402 0.58 -0.62 -25.23
C ASP A 402 -0.01 -0.80 -26.63
N ALA A 403 -0.85 0.13 -27.08
CA ALA A 403 -1.48 0.06 -28.39
C ALA A 403 -0.46 0.10 -29.56
N LEU A 404 0.65 0.82 -29.39
CA LEU A 404 1.65 1.01 -30.43
C LEU A 404 2.73 -0.07 -30.47
N TYR A 405 3.06 -0.66 -29.32
CA TYR A 405 4.30 -1.44 -29.16
C TYR A 405 4.10 -2.82 -28.55
N ALA A 406 3.12 -3.02 -27.66
CA ALA A 406 3.05 -4.24 -26.85
C ALA A 406 2.86 -5.52 -27.67
N ASP A 407 2.15 -5.47 -28.81
CA ASP A 407 1.98 -6.65 -29.68
C ASP A 407 3.30 -7.21 -30.22
N ALA A 408 4.22 -6.33 -30.62
CA ALA A 408 5.54 -6.73 -31.11
C ALA A 408 6.50 -6.98 -29.94
N ALA A 409 6.47 -6.12 -28.93
CA ALA A 409 7.32 -6.20 -27.74
C ALA A 409 7.09 -7.49 -26.95
N SER A 410 5.84 -7.95 -26.83
CA SER A 410 5.53 -9.12 -26.01
C SER A 410 6.09 -10.44 -26.56
N GLN A 411 6.49 -10.46 -27.84
CA GLN A 411 7.04 -11.64 -28.53
C GLN A 411 8.58 -11.70 -28.47
N LEU A 412 9.22 -10.71 -27.83
CA LEU A 412 10.67 -10.60 -27.74
C LEU A 412 11.19 -11.07 -26.38
N GLU A 413 12.47 -11.43 -26.36
CA GLU A 413 13.25 -11.70 -25.16
C GLU A 413 14.04 -10.43 -24.78
N TYR A 414 14.10 -10.15 -23.47
CA TYR A 414 14.69 -8.94 -22.89
C TYR A 414 15.87 -9.31 -21.98
N GLY A 415 16.65 -8.29 -21.62
CA GLY A 415 17.84 -8.47 -20.79
C GLY A 415 19.09 -8.84 -21.60
N ALA A 416 20.07 -9.41 -20.90
CA ALA A 416 21.31 -9.92 -21.47
C ALA A 416 21.18 -11.40 -21.90
N VAL A 417 20.93 -11.64 -23.19
CA VAL A 417 20.75 -12.97 -23.79
C VAL A 417 22.09 -13.51 -24.28
N VAL A 418 22.59 -14.58 -23.64
CA VAL A 418 23.89 -15.18 -23.96
C VAL A 418 23.79 -16.15 -25.14
N ASN A 419 24.46 -15.82 -26.25
CA ASN A 419 24.53 -16.58 -27.50
C ASN A 419 25.92 -17.21 -27.68
N GLY A 420 26.20 -18.29 -26.95
CA GLY A 420 27.52 -18.95 -26.99
C GLY A 420 28.63 -18.07 -26.42
N ASN A 421 29.45 -17.47 -27.29
CA ASN A 421 30.58 -16.59 -26.90
C ASN A 421 30.28 -15.09 -27.05
N SER A 422 29.03 -14.73 -27.30
CA SER A 422 28.59 -13.33 -27.47
C SER A 422 27.29 -13.10 -26.73
N THR A 423 26.98 -11.85 -26.42
CA THR A 423 25.74 -11.49 -25.69
C THR A 423 24.97 -10.44 -26.47
N SER A 424 23.67 -10.66 -26.64
CA SER A 424 22.73 -9.68 -27.18
C SER A 424 21.97 -9.04 -26.04
N PHE A 425 21.73 -7.74 -26.12
CA PHE A 425 21.03 -6.97 -25.10
C PHE A 425 19.78 -6.37 -25.70
N ARG A 426 18.68 -6.39 -24.96
CA ARG A 426 17.44 -5.69 -25.34
C ARG A 426 16.75 -5.07 -24.13
N LEU A 427 16.42 -3.79 -24.27
CA LEU A 427 15.69 -3.00 -23.28
C LEU A 427 14.42 -2.41 -23.89
N TRP A 428 13.27 -2.59 -23.24
CA TRP A 428 12.05 -1.89 -23.64
C TRP A 428 12.08 -0.46 -23.09
N ALA A 429 12.27 0.52 -23.97
CA ALA A 429 12.34 1.94 -23.61
C ALA A 429 11.73 2.81 -24.73
N PRO A 430 10.40 2.71 -24.96
CA PRO A 430 9.74 3.31 -26.12
C PRO A 430 9.77 4.85 -26.10
N THR A 431 9.77 5.46 -24.93
CA THR A 431 9.81 6.91 -24.72
C THR A 431 11.25 7.47 -24.69
N ALA A 432 12.27 6.62 -24.57
CA ALA A 432 13.65 7.08 -24.57
C ALA A 432 14.05 7.71 -25.91
N GLN A 433 14.81 8.80 -25.84
CA GLN A 433 15.42 9.47 -26.99
C GLN A 433 16.67 8.74 -27.47
N SER A 434 17.44 8.18 -26.54
CA SER A 434 18.59 7.32 -26.83
C SER A 434 18.85 6.34 -25.69
N VAL A 435 19.41 5.19 -26.05
CA VAL A 435 19.92 4.20 -25.08
C VAL A 435 21.33 3.76 -25.49
N GLU A 436 22.26 3.80 -24.54
CA GLU A 436 23.62 3.25 -24.69
C GLU A 436 23.84 2.11 -23.69
N LEU A 437 24.49 1.04 -24.13
CA LEU A 437 24.98 -0.02 -23.26
C LEU A 437 26.38 0.36 -22.74
N MET A 438 26.49 0.48 -21.42
CA MET A 438 27.71 0.83 -20.70
C MET A 438 28.36 -0.44 -20.17
N ALA A 439 29.52 -0.84 -20.71
CA ALA A 439 30.21 -2.08 -20.37
C ALA A 439 31.30 -1.85 -19.32
N TYR A 440 31.27 -2.59 -18.22
CA TYR A 440 32.17 -2.46 -17.09
C TYR A 440 32.95 -3.75 -16.82
N ASN A 441 34.19 -3.61 -16.36
CA ASN A 441 34.98 -4.75 -15.88
C ASN A 441 34.66 -5.10 -14.41
N ALA A 442 35.32 -6.11 -13.85
CA ALA A 442 35.13 -6.55 -12.46
C ALA A 442 35.39 -5.42 -11.42
N ASP A 443 36.34 -4.52 -11.68
CA ASP A 443 36.67 -3.36 -10.84
C ASP A 443 35.71 -2.16 -11.06
N LYS A 444 34.58 -2.40 -11.74
CA LYS A 444 33.54 -1.41 -12.10
C LYS A 444 34.08 -0.22 -12.89
N GLN A 445 35.15 -0.42 -13.66
CA GLN A 445 35.72 0.58 -14.56
C GLN A 445 35.08 0.45 -15.95
N LEU A 446 34.62 1.57 -16.51
CA LEU A 446 34.01 1.63 -17.84
C LEU A 446 35.03 1.21 -18.91
N GLN A 447 34.66 0.22 -19.71
CA GLN A 447 35.47 -0.31 -20.82
C GLN A 447 34.97 0.17 -22.17
N ALA A 448 33.65 0.24 -22.36
CA ALA A 448 33.04 0.66 -23.61
C ALA A 448 31.66 1.29 -23.40
N THR A 449 31.30 2.21 -24.28
CA THR A 449 29.96 2.75 -24.44
C THR A 449 29.48 2.38 -25.84
N LEU A 450 28.39 1.64 -25.92
CA LEU A 450 27.88 1.06 -27.16
C LEU A 450 26.47 1.60 -27.43
N ALA A 451 26.32 2.40 -28.48
CA ALA A 451 24.99 2.88 -28.90
C ALA A 451 24.10 1.69 -29.29
N MET A 452 22.88 1.65 -28.76
CA MET A 452 21.90 0.60 -29.09
C MET A 452 21.05 1.02 -30.31
N ASN A 453 20.54 0.03 -31.03
CA ASN A 453 19.70 0.22 -32.20
C ASN A 453 18.23 0.28 -31.79
N TRP A 454 17.50 1.26 -32.32
CA TRP A 454 16.05 1.38 -32.14
C TRP A 454 15.28 0.38 -33.01
N ASP A 455 14.33 -0.33 -32.40
CA ASP A 455 13.33 -1.14 -33.09
C ASP A 455 11.95 -0.46 -33.02
N GLY A 456 11.57 0.20 -34.12
CA GLY A 456 10.32 0.95 -34.20
C GLY A 456 9.04 0.12 -34.11
N ALA A 457 9.09 -1.20 -34.28
CA ALA A 457 7.92 -2.05 -34.13
C ALA A 457 7.59 -2.33 -32.66
N SER A 458 8.61 -2.69 -31.87
CA SER A 458 8.46 -3.05 -30.45
C SER A 458 8.72 -1.90 -29.48
N GLY A 459 9.29 -0.80 -29.95
CA GLY A 459 9.71 0.31 -29.08
C GLY A 459 10.90 -0.05 -28.18
N SER A 460 11.61 -1.14 -28.49
CA SER A 460 12.79 -1.57 -27.74
C SER A 460 14.09 -1.09 -28.39
N TRP A 461 15.13 -1.04 -27.58
CA TRP A 461 16.50 -0.80 -28.01
C TRP A 461 17.29 -2.10 -27.91
N PHE A 462 18.10 -2.41 -28.91
CA PHE A 462 18.87 -3.65 -28.94
C PHE A 462 20.28 -3.50 -29.50
N ILE A 463 21.18 -4.36 -29.05
CA ILE A 463 22.48 -4.57 -29.67
C ILE A 463 22.79 -6.06 -29.63
N ASN A 464 23.19 -6.62 -30.79
CA ASN A 464 23.43 -8.06 -30.92
C ASN A 464 24.93 -8.36 -30.88
N ASP A 465 25.24 -9.58 -30.46
CA ASP A 465 26.56 -10.21 -30.61
C ASP A 465 27.73 -9.35 -30.06
N THR A 466 27.52 -8.70 -28.92
CA THR A 466 28.57 -7.94 -28.23
C THR A 466 29.65 -8.88 -27.68
N SER A 467 30.82 -8.33 -27.34
CA SER A 467 31.91 -9.08 -26.72
C SER A 467 31.74 -9.32 -25.21
N LEU A 468 30.68 -8.79 -24.58
CA LEU A 468 30.44 -9.02 -23.16
C LEU A 468 30.07 -10.48 -22.94
N GLY A 469 30.70 -11.12 -21.97
CA GLY A 469 30.49 -12.52 -21.61
C GLY A 469 30.05 -12.72 -20.17
N HIS A 470 29.80 -13.98 -19.81
CA HIS A 470 29.47 -14.37 -18.44
C HIS A 470 30.47 -13.77 -17.42
N GLY A 471 29.96 -12.97 -16.49
CA GLY A 471 30.74 -12.27 -15.46
C GLY A 471 30.98 -10.78 -15.73
N ASP A 472 30.80 -10.29 -16.96
CA ASP A 472 30.96 -8.86 -17.27
C ASP A 472 29.78 -8.04 -16.74
N PHE A 473 30.07 -6.82 -16.27
CA PHE A 473 29.07 -5.91 -15.70
C PHE A 473 28.59 -4.90 -16.75
N TYR A 474 27.36 -4.43 -16.60
CA TYR A 474 26.78 -3.44 -17.49
C TYR A 474 25.69 -2.59 -16.82
N ARG A 475 25.40 -1.45 -17.45
CA ARG A 475 24.23 -0.59 -17.20
C ARG A 475 23.73 -0.04 -18.53
N TYR A 476 22.51 0.48 -18.55
CA TYR A 476 22.03 1.30 -19.65
C TYR A 476 22.15 2.78 -19.29
N ARG A 477 22.73 3.60 -20.16
CA ARG A 477 22.52 5.05 -20.11
C ARG A 477 21.27 5.37 -20.91
N VAL A 478 20.26 5.91 -20.24
CA VAL A 478 18.97 6.24 -20.83
C VAL A 478 18.81 7.75 -20.83
N LYS A 479 18.51 8.32 -22.00
CA LYS A 479 18.08 9.71 -22.14
C LYS A 479 16.58 9.74 -22.43
N VAL A 480 15.77 10.30 -21.53
CA VAL A 480 14.31 10.19 -21.57
C VAL A 480 13.64 11.39 -20.91
N TYR A 481 12.50 11.84 -21.44
CA TYR A 481 11.66 12.82 -20.74
C TYR A 481 11.02 12.18 -19.51
N HIS A 482 11.17 12.82 -18.35
CA HIS A 482 10.56 12.36 -17.11
C HIS A 482 9.50 13.36 -16.64
N PRO A 483 8.20 13.00 -16.59
CA PRO A 483 7.12 13.93 -16.23
C PRO A 483 7.29 14.56 -14.84
N VAL A 484 7.70 13.77 -13.83
CA VAL A 484 7.91 14.28 -12.45
C VAL A 484 8.91 15.44 -12.35
N THR A 485 9.96 15.47 -13.17
CA THR A 485 10.92 16.59 -13.17
C THR A 485 10.61 17.61 -14.25
N ASP A 486 9.69 17.29 -15.16
CA ASP A 486 9.40 18.01 -16.39
C ASP A 486 10.67 18.34 -17.21
N GLN A 487 11.62 17.42 -17.25
CA GLN A 487 12.91 17.56 -17.93
C GLN A 487 13.25 16.32 -18.76
N VAL A 488 14.14 16.49 -19.75
CA VAL A 488 14.82 15.37 -20.41
C VAL A 488 16.02 14.95 -19.56
N GLU A 489 15.83 13.89 -18.80
CA GLU A 489 16.83 13.31 -17.92
C GLU A 489 17.84 12.44 -18.67
N GLU A 490 19.04 12.32 -18.10
CA GLU A 490 20.06 11.35 -18.52
C GLU A 490 20.70 10.70 -17.30
N TYR A 491 20.49 9.41 -17.13
CA TYR A 491 21.07 8.64 -16.03
C TYR A 491 21.43 7.21 -16.48
N GLU A 492 22.31 6.58 -15.71
CA GLU A 492 22.59 5.15 -15.85
C GLU A 492 21.62 4.36 -14.98
N VAL A 493 21.13 3.22 -15.47
CA VAL A 493 20.15 2.37 -14.79
C VAL A 493 20.50 0.90 -15.03
N THR A 494 20.22 0.05 -14.05
CA THR A 494 20.36 -1.40 -14.17
C THR A 494 19.26 -1.98 -15.06
N ASP A 495 19.46 -3.22 -15.49
CA ASP A 495 18.51 -3.94 -16.32
C ASP A 495 17.33 -4.48 -15.47
N PRO A 496 16.07 -4.16 -15.80
CA PRO A 496 14.92 -4.75 -15.12
C PRO A 496 14.81 -6.27 -15.32
N TYR A 497 15.48 -6.81 -16.34
CA TYR A 497 15.64 -8.24 -16.62
C TYR A 497 17.00 -8.78 -16.16
N SER A 498 17.59 -8.17 -15.12
CA SER A 498 18.83 -8.68 -14.51
C SER A 498 18.63 -10.12 -13.99
N HIS A 499 19.64 -10.96 -14.19
CA HIS A 499 19.74 -12.31 -13.62
C HIS A 499 20.96 -12.46 -12.67
N SER A 500 21.81 -11.45 -12.61
CA SER A 500 22.93 -11.31 -11.67
C SER A 500 23.25 -9.83 -11.47
N LEU A 501 23.79 -9.49 -10.30
CA LEU A 501 24.03 -8.11 -9.87
C LEU A 501 25.38 -7.99 -9.15
N ALA A 502 25.97 -6.79 -9.25
CA ALA A 502 27.06 -6.38 -8.39
C ALA A 502 26.58 -6.10 -6.96
N LEU A 503 27.53 -5.89 -6.06
CA LEU A 503 27.26 -5.38 -4.70
C LEU A 503 26.31 -4.18 -4.71
N ASN A 504 25.29 -4.21 -3.84
CA ASN A 504 24.23 -3.20 -3.70
C ASN A 504 23.46 -2.91 -5.00
N SER A 505 23.39 -3.92 -5.88
CA SER A 505 22.66 -3.86 -7.14
C SER A 505 23.08 -2.69 -8.03
N GLN A 506 24.33 -2.22 -7.88
CA GLN A 506 24.80 -1.01 -8.59
C GLN A 506 25.02 -1.24 -10.09
N TYR A 507 25.21 -2.49 -10.49
CA TYR A 507 25.44 -2.91 -11.88
C TYR A 507 24.75 -4.25 -12.14
N SER A 508 24.14 -4.38 -13.31
CA SER A 508 23.72 -5.66 -13.84
C SER A 508 24.93 -6.46 -14.29
N GLN A 509 24.83 -7.78 -14.29
CA GLN A 509 25.91 -8.67 -14.74
C GLN A 509 25.38 -9.68 -15.75
N VAL A 510 26.13 -9.88 -16.82
CA VAL A 510 25.84 -10.91 -17.81
C VAL A 510 26.05 -12.28 -17.16
N VAL A 511 25.02 -13.13 -17.19
CA VAL A 511 25.10 -14.49 -16.66
C VAL A 511 24.42 -15.49 -17.59
N ASN A 512 25.18 -16.49 -18.02
CA ASN A 512 24.62 -17.77 -18.46
C ASN A 512 24.22 -18.61 -17.22
N LEU A 513 22.92 -18.77 -16.98
CA LEU A 513 22.37 -19.55 -15.86
C LEU A 513 22.63 -21.06 -15.99
N ASP A 514 23.04 -21.56 -17.16
CA ASP A 514 23.50 -22.95 -17.36
C ASP A 514 25.01 -23.13 -17.10
N SER A 515 25.74 -22.05 -16.80
CA SER A 515 27.17 -22.13 -16.52
C SER A 515 27.46 -23.01 -15.30
N ALA A 516 28.55 -23.78 -15.37
CA ALA A 516 29.01 -24.60 -14.25
C ALA A 516 29.41 -23.78 -13.02
N ASP A 517 29.72 -22.49 -13.21
CA ASP A 517 30.09 -21.57 -12.12
C ASP A 517 28.92 -21.29 -11.17
N VAL A 518 27.69 -21.34 -11.70
CA VAL A 518 26.43 -21.07 -10.97
C VAL A 518 25.53 -22.30 -10.83
N THR A 519 25.95 -23.46 -11.32
CA THR A 519 25.15 -24.68 -11.32
C THR A 519 25.78 -25.73 -10.39
N PRO A 520 25.21 -25.98 -9.19
CA PRO A 520 25.74 -27.00 -8.30
C PRO A 520 25.58 -28.42 -8.87
N SER A 521 26.47 -29.33 -8.45
CA SER A 521 26.45 -30.72 -8.89
C SER A 521 25.13 -31.40 -8.49
N GLY A 522 24.42 -31.99 -9.46
CA GLY A 522 23.11 -32.65 -9.23
C GLY A 522 21.89 -31.76 -9.49
N TRP A 523 22.09 -30.48 -9.81
CA TRP A 523 21.01 -29.51 -10.09
C TRP A 523 20.05 -29.99 -11.19
N THR A 524 20.58 -30.46 -12.32
CA THR A 524 19.76 -30.82 -13.49
C THR A 524 18.77 -31.96 -13.22
N THR A 525 19.10 -32.87 -12.29
CA THR A 525 18.25 -34.00 -11.89
C THR A 525 17.39 -33.70 -10.66
N LEU A 526 17.43 -32.48 -10.12
CA LEU A 526 16.64 -32.08 -8.96
C LEU A 526 15.14 -32.11 -9.28
N MET A 527 14.38 -32.81 -8.44
CA MET A 527 12.93 -32.97 -8.50
C MET A 527 12.27 -32.45 -7.21
N ALA A 528 10.99 -32.10 -7.27
CA ALA A 528 10.17 -31.82 -6.09
C ALA A 528 10.01 -33.11 -5.25
N PRO A 529 10.25 -33.08 -3.92
CA PRO A 529 10.04 -34.24 -3.05
C PRO A 529 8.55 -34.58 -2.84
N HIS A 530 7.65 -33.60 -2.99
CA HIS A 530 6.20 -33.79 -2.80
C HIS A 530 5.42 -33.49 -4.08
N SER A 531 4.38 -34.29 -4.34
CA SER A 531 3.44 -34.04 -5.43
C SER A 531 2.58 -32.81 -5.13
N GLN A 532 2.30 -32.02 -6.16
CA GLN A 532 1.45 -30.83 -6.05
C GLN A 532 0.04 -31.04 -6.64
N SER A 533 -0.30 -32.27 -7.02
CA SER A 533 -1.58 -32.61 -7.66
C SER A 533 -2.82 -32.41 -6.79
N ASN A 534 -2.65 -32.40 -5.45
CA ASN A 534 -3.70 -32.04 -4.49
C ASN A 534 -3.12 -31.08 -3.43
N PRO A 535 -3.19 -29.75 -3.66
CA PRO A 535 -2.62 -28.79 -2.72
C PRO A 535 -3.22 -28.83 -1.31
N ALA A 536 -4.41 -29.41 -1.12
CA ALA A 536 -4.96 -29.61 0.23
C ALA A 536 -4.11 -30.53 1.12
N GLN A 537 -3.20 -31.34 0.55
CA GLN A 537 -2.22 -32.13 1.31
C GLN A 537 -1.05 -31.30 1.83
N PHE A 538 -0.88 -30.06 1.37
CA PHE A 538 0.23 -29.24 1.78
C PHE A 538 0.14 -28.90 3.26
N VAL A 539 1.30 -28.62 3.84
CA VAL A 539 1.49 -27.96 5.12
C VAL A 539 2.64 -26.99 4.88
N LEU A 540 2.30 -25.71 4.83
CA LEU A 540 3.22 -24.64 4.45
C LEU A 540 3.89 -24.10 5.72
N TYR A 541 5.21 -24.01 5.72
CA TYR A 541 6.00 -23.45 6.82
C TYR A 541 6.73 -22.19 6.37
N GLU A 542 6.31 -21.03 6.85
CA GLU A 542 6.86 -19.72 6.49
C GLU A 542 8.08 -19.38 7.32
N ALA A 543 9.20 -19.12 6.66
CA ALA A 543 10.48 -18.79 7.25
C ALA A 543 11.16 -17.61 6.55
N HIS A 544 12.01 -16.91 7.30
CA HIS A 544 12.93 -15.90 6.79
C HIS A 544 14.37 -16.43 6.90
N VAL A 545 15.23 -16.11 5.93
CA VAL A 545 16.60 -16.64 5.84
C VAL A 545 17.43 -16.31 7.10
N ARG A 546 17.29 -15.08 7.62
CA ARG A 546 17.99 -14.71 8.86
C ARG A 546 17.37 -15.32 10.10
N ASP A 547 16.05 -15.23 10.26
CA ASP A 547 15.36 -15.81 11.42
C ASP A 547 15.70 -17.31 11.60
N PHE A 548 15.92 -18.01 10.49
CA PHE A 548 16.27 -19.42 10.46
C PHE A 548 17.65 -19.73 11.07
N SER A 549 18.61 -18.80 11.02
CA SER A 549 20.01 -19.14 11.29
C SER A 549 20.89 -18.07 11.93
N SER A 550 20.48 -16.79 11.99
CA SER A 550 21.31 -15.69 12.49
C SER A 550 21.77 -15.91 13.94
N SER A 551 20.91 -16.52 14.76
CA SER A 551 21.19 -16.85 16.16
C SER A 551 21.70 -18.29 16.39
N ASP A 552 21.84 -19.11 15.35
CA ASP A 552 22.28 -20.50 15.50
C ASP A 552 23.81 -20.59 15.69
N THR A 553 24.22 -20.74 16.94
CA THR A 553 25.64 -20.84 17.30
C THR A 553 26.24 -22.23 17.08
N SER A 554 25.44 -23.24 16.72
CA SER A 554 25.92 -24.57 16.36
C SER A 554 26.60 -24.60 14.99
N MET A 555 26.34 -23.61 14.14
CA MET A 555 27.00 -23.43 12.84
C MET A 555 28.10 -22.33 12.88
N PRO A 556 29.10 -22.41 11.98
CA PRO A 556 30.07 -21.35 11.79
C PRO A 556 29.43 -20.00 11.44
N ALA A 557 29.98 -18.91 11.99
CA ALA A 557 29.41 -17.56 11.86
C ALA A 557 29.20 -17.11 10.40
N GLN A 558 30.10 -17.49 9.48
CA GLN A 558 30.02 -17.11 8.05
C GLN A 558 28.78 -17.65 7.31
N TYR A 559 28.07 -18.64 7.87
CA TYR A 559 26.86 -19.19 7.28
C TYR A 559 25.58 -18.64 7.89
N ARG A 560 25.66 -17.92 9.02
CA ARG A 560 24.49 -17.42 9.75
C ARG A 560 23.82 -16.30 8.96
N GLY A 561 22.50 -16.43 8.78
CA GLY A 561 21.70 -15.50 8.00
C GLY A 561 21.97 -15.54 6.49
N LYS A 562 22.52 -16.65 5.99
CA LYS A 562 22.86 -16.82 4.57
C LYS A 562 22.11 -18.00 3.95
N PHE A 563 22.02 -18.03 2.61
CA PHE A 563 21.49 -19.20 1.87
C PHE A 563 22.24 -20.49 2.23
N SER A 564 23.55 -20.39 2.45
CA SER A 564 24.41 -21.52 2.83
C SER A 564 24.16 -22.08 4.25
N ALA A 565 23.31 -21.43 5.07
CA ALA A 565 22.85 -21.99 6.35
C ALA A 565 22.10 -23.32 6.14
N PHE A 566 21.27 -23.40 5.10
CA PHE A 566 20.46 -24.58 4.81
C PHE A 566 21.27 -25.81 4.43
N THR A 567 22.53 -25.63 4.02
CA THR A 567 23.44 -26.74 3.70
C THR A 567 24.19 -27.28 4.93
N GLN A 568 24.03 -26.66 6.11
CA GLN A 568 24.72 -27.08 7.33
C GLN A 568 23.92 -28.19 8.05
N SER A 569 24.02 -29.43 7.56
CA SER A 569 23.21 -30.55 8.05
C SER A 569 23.35 -30.86 9.55
N ASP A 570 24.49 -30.52 10.14
CA ASP A 570 24.77 -30.75 11.57
C ASP A 570 24.25 -29.61 12.48
N SER A 571 23.72 -28.53 11.90
CA SER A 571 23.17 -27.41 12.67
C SER A 571 21.84 -27.76 13.33
N VAL A 572 21.53 -27.08 14.44
CA VAL A 572 20.28 -27.33 15.17
C VAL A 572 19.06 -26.83 14.38
N SER A 573 19.18 -25.74 13.62
CA SER A 573 18.08 -25.22 12.79
C SER A 573 17.72 -26.16 11.63
N VAL A 574 18.71 -26.68 10.89
CA VAL A 574 18.49 -27.66 9.81
C VAL A 574 17.97 -28.98 10.36
N SER A 575 18.53 -29.46 11.47
CA SER A 575 18.04 -30.68 12.14
C SER A 575 16.58 -30.53 12.60
N HIS A 576 16.21 -29.35 13.11
CA HIS A 576 14.84 -29.05 13.49
C HIS A 576 13.90 -29.03 12.28
N LEU A 577 14.26 -28.33 11.20
CA LEU A 577 13.45 -28.27 9.99
C LEU A 577 13.27 -29.65 9.35
N LYS A 578 14.32 -30.47 9.31
CA LYS A 578 14.24 -31.86 8.85
C LYS A 578 13.30 -32.69 9.72
N ALA A 579 13.33 -32.53 11.05
CA ALA A 579 12.40 -33.21 11.94
C ALA A 579 10.94 -32.80 11.70
N LEU A 580 10.68 -31.55 11.33
CA LEU A 580 9.33 -31.09 10.93
C LEU A 580 8.90 -31.67 9.58
N ALA A 581 9.83 -31.76 8.60
CA ALA A 581 9.58 -32.40 7.32
C ALA A 581 9.23 -33.89 7.51
N ASP A 582 10.04 -34.62 8.29
CA ASP A 582 9.79 -36.03 8.65
C ASP A 582 8.45 -36.22 9.38
N ALA A 583 7.97 -35.19 10.09
CA ALA A 583 6.69 -35.20 10.79
C ALA A 583 5.47 -34.89 9.89
N GLY A 584 5.67 -34.38 8.67
CA GLY A 584 4.62 -34.13 7.69
C GLY A 584 4.50 -32.68 7.19
N ILE A 585 5.42 -31.78 7.52
CA ILE A 585 5.54 -30.53 6.76
C ILE A 585 6.01 -30.86 5.34
N THR A 586 5.45 -30.19 4.33
CA THR A 586 5.73 -30.52 2.92
C THR A 586 6.38 -29.36 2.16
N HIS A 587 6.17 -28.11 2.58
CA HIS A 587 6.67 -26.94 1.87
C HIS A 587 7.34 -25.96 2.83
N LEU A 588 8.49 -25.44 2.42
CA LEU A 588 9.12 -24.26 3.02
C LEU A 588 8.73 -23.03 2.19
N HIS A 589 7.96 -22.12 2.77
CA HIS A 589 7.73 -20.79 2.24
C HIS A 589 8.86 -19.88 2.73
N LEU A 590 9.60 -19.31 1.81
CA LEU A 590 10.60 -18.29 2.11
C LEU A 590 10.00 -16.90 1.87
N LEU A 591 10.13 -16.03 2.88
CA LEU A 591 9.98 -14.57 2.72
C LEU A 591 10.88 -14.07 1.56
N PRO A 592 10.73 -12.81 1.10
CA PRO A 592 11.46 -12.27 -0.04
C PRO A 592 12.94 -12.68 -0.10
N VAL A 593 13.30 -13.38 -1.17
CA VAL A 593 14.66 -13.84 -1.48
C VAL A 593 15.11 -13.41 -2.88
N PHE A 594 14.29 -12.59 -3.56
CA PHE A 594 14.72 -11.77 -4.70
C PHE A 594 15.49 -10.54 -4.20
N ASP A 595 16.12 -9.78 -5.09
CA ASP A 595 16.94 -8.61 -4.76
C ASP A 595 16.09 -7.46 -4.16
N ILE A 596 16.41 -7.09 -2.92
CA ILE A 596 15.69 -6.07 -2.15
C ILE A 596 16.51 -4.79 -1.98
N ALA A 597 15.82 -3.67 -1.75
CA ALA A 597 16.44 -2.36 -1.72
C ALA A 597 16.90 -1.89 -0.32
N THR A 598 16.46 -2.57 0.75
CA THR A 598 16.45 -2.05 2.12
C THR A 598 17.57 -2.58 3.02
N ILE A 599 18.43 -3.46 2.52
CA ILE A 599 19.64 -3.91 3.21
C ILE A 599 20.87 -3.48 2.43
N ASN A 600 21.86 -2.93 3.12
CA ASN A 600 23.17 -2.71 2.51
C ASN A 600 23.89 -4.06 2.41
N GLU A 601 24.15 -4.51 1.19
CA GLU A 601 24.84 -5.76 0.92
C GLU A 601 26.32 -5.73 1.32
N ASP A 602 26.92 -4.56 1.57
CA ASP A 602 28.34 -4.43 1.96
C ASP A 602 28.52 -4.80 3.45
N PRO A 603 29.21 -5.92 3.77
CA PRO A 603 29.42 -6.35 5.14
C PRO A 603 30.17 -5.33 6.02
N ASP A 604 30.92 -4.39 5.42
CA ASP A 604 31.61 -3.32 6.15
C ASP A 604 30.67 -2.16 6.52
N GLN A 605 29.53 -2.02 5.84
CA GLN A 605 28.52 -0.99 6.08
C GLN A 605 27.34 -1.45 6.96
N VAL A 606 27.40 -2.68 7.48
CA VAL A 606 26.37 -3.23 8.38
C VAL A 606 26.92 -3.59 9.77
N ALA A 607 26.09 -3.52 10.82
CA ALA A 607 26.42 -3.94 12.17
C ALA A 607 25.36 -4.89 12.75
N ASP A 608 25.69 -6.18 12.76
CA ASP A 608 24.80 -7.25 13.26
C ASP A 608 25.02 -7.55 14.75
N ILE A 609 24.03 -8.19 15.38
CA ILE A 609 23.99 -8.40 16.84
C ILE A 609 25.19 -9.19 17.42
N ASP A 610 25.87 -10.02 16.63
CA ASP A 610 27.03 -10.80 17.07
C ASP A 610 28.38 -10.06 16.88
N GLN A 611 28.34 -8.82 16.37
CA GLN A 611 29.50 -7.99 16.14
C GLN A 611 29.75 -7.01 17.31
N PRO A 612 30.99 -6.50 17.46
CA PRO A 612 31.32 -5.53 18.50
C PRO A 612 30.48 -4.25 18.40
N PHE A 613 30.02 -3.73 19.54
CA PHE A 613 29.24 -2.48 19.61
C PHE A 613 29.99 -1.29 18.99
N SER A 614 31.32 -1.29 19.04
CA SER A 614 32.15 -0.27 18.41
C SER A 614 31.96 -0.16 16.89
N LYS A 615 31.48 -1.22 16.21
CA LYS A 615 31.13 -1.16 14.78
C LYS A 615 29.89 -0.30 14.54
N LEU A 616 28.83 -0.47 15.34
CA LEU A 616 27.66 0.41 15.30
C LEU A 616 28.08 1.87 15.51
N CYS A 617 28.96 2.15 16.46
CA CYS A 617 29.43 3.53 16.71
C CYS A 617 30.23 4.13 15.55
N GLN A 618 30.88 3.30 14.73
CA GLN A 618 31.61 3.75 13.53
C GLN A 618 30.66 4.10 12.39
N LEU A 619 29.58 3.32 12.22
CA LEU A 619 28.59 3.51 11.16
C LEU A 619 27.57 4.59 11.51
N GLN A 620 27.21 4.71 12.79
CA GLN A 620 26.16 5.61 13.27
C GLN A 620 26.73 6.57 14.32
N SER A 621 27.15 7.76 13.85
CA SER A 621 27.82 8.77 14.69
C SER A 621 26.96 9.28 15.86
N SER A 622 25.64 9.23 15.74
CA SER A 622 24.70 9.62 16.80
C SER A 622 24.80 8.73 18.04
N VAL A 623 25.19 7.46 17.90
CA VAL A 623 25.38 6.52 19.02
C VAL A 623 26.48 7.00 19.97
N SER A 624 27.56 7.55 19.42
CA SER A 624 28.68 8.06 20.23
C SER A 624 28.29 9.33 21.02
N ALA A 625 27.28 10.06 20.56
CA ALA A 625 26.76 11.25 21.22
C ALA A 625 25.63 10.94 22.22
N ASP A 626 25.06 9.74 22.18
CA ASP A 626 24.04 9.29 23.13
C ASP A 626 24.64 9.14 24.55
N SER A 627 23.98 9.76 25.53
CA SER A 627 24.47 9.82 26.91
C SER A 627 24.48 8.48 27.64
N GLU A 628 23.69 7.51 27.19
CA GLU A 628 23.56 6.18 27.79
C GLU A 628 24.30 5.13 26.96
N LEU A 629 24.20 5.20 25.63
CA LEU A 629 24.77 4.21 24.71
C LEU A 629 26.23 4.50 24.33
N GLY A 630 26.65 5.77 24.34
CA GLY A 630 28.00 6.17 23.91
C GLY A 630 29.14 5.55 24.73
N ALA A 631 28.87 5.18 25.99
CA ALA A 631 29.85 4.49 26.84
C ALA A 631 30.26 3.11 26.26
N TYR A 632 29.34 2.42 25.59
CA TYR A 632 29.59 1.10 25.00
C TYR A 632 30.48 1.17 23.75
N CYS A 633 30.65 2.33 23.11
CA CYS A 633 31.54 2.48 21.95
C CYS A 633 33.01 2.16 22.25
N SER A 634 33.41 2.26 23.53
CA SER A 634 34.76 1.91 24.00
C SER A 634 34.84 0.54 24.68
N SER A 635 33.71 -0.18 24.77
CA SER A 635 33.63 -1.52 25.34
C SER A 635 34.12 -2.59 24.36
N ASN A 636 34.36 -3.80 24.87
CA ASN A 636 34.56 -5.00 24.06
C ASN A 636 33.27 -5.80 23.88
N ASP A 637 32.13 -5.25 24.31
CA ASP A 637 30.85 -5.95 24.28
C ASP A 637 30.33 -6.02 22.83
N THR A 638 29.68 -7.13 22.51
CA THR A 638 28.88 -7.29 21.30
C THR A 638 27.56 -6.54 21.43
N LEU A 639 26.91 -6.26 20.30
CA LEU A 639 25.57 -5.66 20.29
C LEU A 639 24.56 -6.49 21.09
N ALA A 640 24.58 -7.82 20.96
CA ALA A 640 23.72 -8.73 21.72
C ALA A 640 23.96 -8.69 23.24
N GLU A 641 25.22 -8.52 23.68
CA GLU A 641 25.56 -8.36 25.10
C GLU A 641 25.03 -7.02 25.65
N VAL A 642 25.12 -5.95 24.86
CA VAL A 642 24.55 -4.65 25.25
C VAL A 642 23.02 -4.69 25.29
N PHE A 643 22.35 -5.30 24.29
CA PHE A 643 20.90 -5.53 24.33
C PHE A 643 20.49 -6.30 25.60
N SER A 644 21.22 -7.36 25.94
CA SER A 644 20.98 -8.16 27.14
C SER A 644 21.20 -7.36 28.44
N ALA A 645 22.23 -6.52 28.48
CA ALA A 645 22.51 -5.65 29.62
C ALA A 645 21.37 -4.63 29.84
N LEU A 646 20.92 -3.98 28.77
CA LEU A 646 19.81 -3.01 28.80
C LEU A 646 18.48 -3.67 29.19
N GLN A 647 18.25 -4.91 28.77
CA GLN A 647 17.07 -5.68 29.14
C GLN A 647 17.00 -5.99 30.64
N SER A 648 18.14 -6.07 31.32
CA SER A 648 18.23 -6.44 32.75
C SER A 648 18.07 -5.27 33.74
N ASP A 649 18.10 -4.01 33.27
CA ASP A 649 17.94 -2.80 34.11
C ASP A 649 16.47 -2.35 34.19
N ASP A 650 15.84 -2.66 35.32
CA ASP A 650 14.40 -2.77 35.58
C ASP A 650 13.60 -1.44 35.58
N LYS A 651 14.06 -0.34 34.93
CA LYS A 651 13.37 0.97 35.02
C LYS A 651 13.19 1.83 33.78
N GLN A 652 13.61 1.44 32.58
CA GLN A 652 13.06 1.97 31.32
C GLN A 652 13.19 0.94 30.18
N THR A 653 12.16 0.11 29.98
CA THR A 653 12.02 -0.85 28.88
C THR A 653 12.11 -0.25 27.47
N GLN A 654 12.21 1.08 27.37
CA GLN A 654 12.44 1.82 26.12
C GLN A 654 13.91 1.77 25.65
N ALA A 655 14.89 1.50 26.52
CA ALA A 655 16.30 1.53 26.15
C ALA A 655 16.66 0.48 25.07
N VAL A 656 16.09 -0.72 25.15
CA VAL A 656 16.24 -1.78 24.13
C VAL A 656 15.74 -1.29 22.78
N GLN A 657 14.52 -0.76 22.69
CA GLN A 657 14.01 -0.28 21.40
C GLN A 657 14.69 1.00 20.91
N ARG A 658 15.26 1.83 21.80
CA ARG A 658 16.11 2.97 21.39
C ARG A 658 17.40 2.48 20.75
N LEU A 659 18.06 1.48 21.33
CA LEU A 659 19.22 0.84 20.69
C LEU A 659 18.82 0.18 19.37
N ASN A 660 17.71 -0.55 19.35
CA ASN A 660 17.20 -1.18 18.12
C ASN A 660 16.91 -0.15 17.02
N ALA A 661 16.38 1.02 17.38
CA ALA A 661 16.12 2.10 16.42
C ALA A 661 17.40 2.63 15.76
N LEU A 662 18.55 2.55 16.44
CA LEU A 662 19.86 2.92 15.88
C LEU A 662 20.50 1.77 15.09
N VAL A 663 20.23 0.53 15.49
CA VAL A 663 20.77 -0.67 14.85
C VAL A 663 20.09 -0.93 13.51
N ARG A 664 18.76 -0.86 13.43
CA ARG A 664 17.97 -1.21 12.24
C ARG A 664 18.31 -0.39 10.99
N ASP A 665 18.81 0.83 11.15
CA ASP A 665 19.26 1.67 10.02
C ASP A 665 20.49 1.10 9.30
N VAL A 666 21.24 0.22 9.97
CA VAL A 666 22.55 -0.29 9.52
C VAL A 666 22.74 -1.77 9.83
N ASP A 667 21.69 -2.54 10.15
CA ASP A 667 21.83 -3.98 10.34
C ASP A 667 21.54 -4.72 9.03
N SER A 668 21.66 -6.04 9.07
CA SER A 668 21.38 -6.87 7.90
C SER A 668 19.95 -7.42 7.91
N PHE A 669 18.99 -6.78 8.56
CA PHE A 669 17.65 -7.33 8.74
C PHE A 669 16.56 -6.48 8.08
N ASN A 670 15.86 -7.08 7.13
CA ASN A 670 14.55 -6.65 6.69
C ASN A 670 13.76 -7.90 6.26
N TRP A 671 12.43 -7.86 6.29
CA TRP A 671 11.63 -8.91 5.64
C TRP A 671 11.82 -8.93 4.12
N GLY A 672 12.08 -7.77 3.52
CA GLY A 672 12.40 -7.65 2.10
C GLY A 672 11.21 -7.43 1.17
N TYR A 673 10.08 -6.92 1.68
CA TYR A 673 8.94 -6.48 0.86
C TYR A 673 9.24 -5.13 0.20
N ASP A 674 10.44 -4.99 -0.39
CA ASP A 674 11.00 -3.76 -0.94
C ASP A 674 11.74 -4.07 -2.27
N PRO A 675 11.01 -4.39 -3.35
CA PRO A 675 11.62 -4.94 -4.56
C PRO A 675 12.55 -3.97 -5.26
N TYR A 676 13.77 -4.43 -5.56
CA TYR A 676 14.71 -3.73 -6.42
C TYR A 676 14.87 -4.41 -7.78
N HIS A 677 15.16 -5.72 -7.80
CA HIS A 677 15.16 -6.54 -9.02
C HIS A 677 14.44 -7.89 -8.79
N TYR A 678 13.35 -8.10 -9.52
CA TYR A 678 12.45 -9.24 -9.30
C TYR A 678 13.04 -10.63 -9.62
N THR A 679 14.13 -10.71 -10.39
CA THR A 679 14.63 -11.98 -10.97
C THR A 679 16.10 -12.26 -10.64
N VAL A 680 16.59 -11.73 -9.52
CA VAL A 680 17.93 -12.01 -9.00
C VAL A 680 17.82 -12.40 -7.53
N PRO A 681 18.54 -13.43 -7.04
CA PRO A 681 18.58 -13.70 -5.61
C PRO A 681 19.16 -12.52 -4.80
N GLU A 682 18.69 -12.33 -3.58
CA GLU A 682 19.17 -11.30 -2.66
C GLU A 682 20.67 -11.44 -2.35
N GLY A 683 21.43 -10.36 -2.44
CA GLY A 683 22.88 -10.40 -2.23
C GLY A 683 23.29 -10.44 -0.76
N SER A 684 22.56 -9.77 0.14
CA SER A 684 22.87 -9.78 1.58
C SER A 684 22.75 -11.18 2.22
N TYR A 685 21.98 -12.09 1.61
CA TYR A 685 21.92 -13.50 2.01
C TYR A 685 23.01 -14.37 1.39
N SER A 686 23.88 -13.80 0.55
CA SER A 686 25.07 -14.47 0.03
C SER A 686 26.30 -14.21 0.89
N SER A 687 27.26 -15.15 0.85
CA SER A 687 28.59 -14.95 1.45
C SER A 687 29.48 -13.98 0.64
N ALA A 688 29.18 -13.80 -0.65
CA ALA A 688 29.92 -12.92 -1.56
C ALA A 688 28.92 -12.21 -2.49
N PRO A 689 28.36 -11.07 -2.07
CA PRO A 689 27.29 -10.37 -2.80
C PRO A 689 27.73 -9.84 -4.17
N ASP A 690 29.02 -9.57 -4.42
CA ASP A 690 29.45 -9.04 -5.72
C ASP A 690 29.47 -10.11 -6.83
N GLY A 691 28.35 -10.23 -7.55
CA GLY A 691 28.21 -11.09 -8.72
C GLY A 691 27.65 -12.48 -8.45
N LEU A 692 28.29 -13.49 -9.03
CA LEU A 692 27.69 -14.80 -9.34
C LEU A 692 27.46 -15.73 -8.13
N ALA A 693 28.09 -15.48 -6.98
CA ALA A 693 28.05 -16.41 -5.85
C ALA A 693 26.62 -16.60 -5.30
N ARG A 694 25.83 -15.52 -5.26
CA ARG A 694 24.43 -15.53 -4.80
C ARG A 694 23.56 -16.55 -5.54
N ILE A 695 23.77 -16.70 -6.86
CA ILE A 695 23.01 -17.65 -7.69
C ILE A 695 23.36 -19.09 -7.32
N ARG A 696 24.66 -19.39 -7.17
CA ARG A 696 25.12 -20.73 -6.81
C ARG A 696 24.66 -21.12 -5.41
N GLU A 697 24.77 -20.21 -4.45
CA GLU A 697 24.37 -20.42 -3.06
C GLU A 697 22.86 -20.59 -2.93
N PHE A 698 22.07 -19.78 -3.63
CA PHE A 698 20.62 -19.95 -3.70
C PHE A 698 20.25 -21.34 -4.25
N ARG A 699 20.84 -21.76 -5.38
CA ARG A 699 20.59 -23.09 -5.94
C ARG A 699 21.02 -24.22 -4.99
N ALA A 700 22.13 -24.04 -4.27
CA ALA A 700 22.57 -24.99 -3.26
C ALA A 700 21.59 -25.08 -2.07
N MET A 701 21.03 -23.95 -1.64
CA MET A 701 19.95 -23.90 -0.65
C MET A 701 18.72 -24.68 -1.15
N ILE A 702 18.24 -24.42 -2.37
CA ILE A 702 17.10 -25.14 -2.95
C ILE A 702 17.38 -26.65 -3.02
N MET A 703 18.59 -27.06 -3.41
CA MET A 703 18.97 -28.47 -3.40
C MET A 703 18.93 -29.08 -2.00
N ALA A 704 19.51 -28.41 -0.99
CA ALA A 704 19.51 -28.90 0.38
C ALA A 704 18.08 -29.04 0.93
N ILE A 705 17.22 -28.05 0.68
CA ILE A 705 15.82 -28.09 1.11
C ILE A 705 15.08 -29.28 0.46
N LYS A 706 15.24 -29.48 -0.86
CA LYS A 706 14.49 -30.50 -1.60
C LYS A 706 15.04 -31.91 -1.44
N GLN A 707 16.36 -32.09 -1.39
CA GLN A 707 17.00 -33.41 -1.36
C GLN A 707 17.37 -33.87 0.05
N ASP A 708 17.92 -32.98 0.88
CA ASP A 708 18.46 -33.35 2.19
C ASP A 708 17.43 -33.18 3.31
N ILE A 709 16.59 -32.15 3.22
CA ILE A 709 15.52 -31.86 4.19
C ILE A 709 14.20 -32.51 3.76
N GLY A 710 13.90 -32.54 2.46
CA GLY A 710 12.72 -33.20 1.88
C GLY A 710 11.48 -32.31 1.83
N LEU A 711 11.63 -31.02 1.51
CA LEU A 711 10.53 -30.07 1.35
C LEU A 711 10.49 -29.48 -0.06
N ASN A 712 9.31 -29.21 -0.58
CA ASN A 712 9.14 -28.31 -1.73
C ASN A 712 9.42 -26.86 -1.28
N VAL A 713 9.70 -25.96 -2.22
CA VAL A 713 10.00 -24.55 -1.92
C VAL A 713 8.94 -23.63 -2.52
N VAL A 714 8.37 -22.78 -1.67
CA VAL A 714 7.53 -21.65 -2.06
C VAL A 714 8.34 -20.37 -1.94
N MET A 715 8.26 -19.50 -2.95
CA MET A 715 8.84 -18.16 -2.90
C MET A 715 7.74 -17.11 -2.71
N ASP A 716 7.96 -16.19 -1.77
CA ASP A 716 7.16 -14.96 -1.69
C ASP A 716 7.56 -13.99 -2.81
N VAL A 717 6.58 -13.47 -3.55
CA VAL A 717 6.78 -12.54 -4.67
C VAL A 717 5.96 -11.29 -4.48
N VAL A 718 6.56 -10.14 -4.80
CA VAL A 718 6.04 -8.81 -4.46
C VAL A 718 5.97 -7.95 -5.71
N TYR A 719 5.11 -8.33 -6.67
CA TYR A 719 4.99 -7.59 -7.93
C TYR A 719 4.03 -6.40 -7.86
N ASN A 720 3.33 -6.20 -6.73
CA ASN A 720 2.30 -5.18 -6.56
C ASN A 720 2.86 -3.74 -6.37
N HIS A 721 4.15 -3.61 -6.08
CA HIS A 721 4.86 -2.33 -6.02
C HIS A 721 6.35 -2.48 -6.37
N THR A 722 7.01 -1.36 -6.62
CA THR A 722 8.48 -1.22 -6.54
C THR A 722 8.86 -0.49 -5.25
N ASN A 723 10.10 -0.65 -4.78
CA ASN A 723 10.57 0.09 -3.60
C ASN A 723 10.44 1.61 -3.79
N GLU A 724 10.87 2.13 -4.95
CA GLU A 724 10.80 3.55 -5.28
C GLU A 724 10.44 3.74 -6.77
N ALA A 725 9.98 4.95 -7.12
CA ALA A 725 9.67 5.40 -8.47
C ALA A 725 10.32 6.77 -8.78
N GLY A 726 9.95 7.37 -9.90
CA GLY A 726 10.49 8.65 -10.35
C GLY A 726 11.98 8.57 -10.67
N VAL A 727 12.67 9.69 -10.45
CA VAL A 727 14.12 9.84 -10.68
C VAL A 727 14.98 9.36 -9.51
N SER A 728 14.45 8.60 -8.54
CA SER A 728 15.23 8.13 -7.41
C SER A 728 16.31 7.09 -7.80
N SER A 729 17.41 7.03 -7.05
CA SER A 729 18.54 6.12 -7.35
C SER A 729 18.19 4.64 -7.25
N LYS A 730 17.14 4.27 -6.49
CA LYS A 730 16.62 2.90 -6.39
C LYS A 730 15.39 2.66 -7.28
N SER A 731 15.00 3.62 -8.11
CA SER A 731 14.01 3.44 -9.17
C SER A 731 14.68 2.86 -10.42
N VAL A 732 14.21 1.70 -10.88
CA VAL A 732 14.68 1.06 -12.12
C VAL A 732 13.67 1.26 -13.24
N LEU A 733 12.46 0.73 -13.04
CA LEU A 733 11.42 0.69 -14.06
C LEU A 733 10.96 2.07 -14.50
N ASP A 734 10.64 2.95 -13.54
CA ASP A 734 10.11 4.29 -13.81
C ASP A 734 11.18 5.24 -14.36
N ARG A 735 12.46 4.96 -14.12
CA ARG A 735 13.57 5.64 -14.81
C ARG A 735 13.68 5.26 -16.28
N ILE A 736 13.32 4.02 -16.66
CA ILE A 736 13.48 3.55 -18.05
C ILE A 736 12.26 3.94 -18.90
N VAL A 737 11.06 3.74 -18.37
CA VAL A 737 9.80 4.12 -19.01
C VAL A 737 8.93 4.86 -17.98
N PRO A 738 9.16 6.16 -17.79
CA PRO A 738 8.40 6.95 -16.84
C PRO A 738 6.89 6.83 -17.08
N TRP A 739 6.12 6.69 -16.00
CA TRP A 739 4.65 6.64 -16.01
C TRP A 739 4.03 5.46 -16.77
N TYR A 740 4.77 4.37 -16.94
CA TYR A 740 4.25 3.12 -17.53
C TYR A 740 4.12 1.97 -16.53
N TYR A 741 5.18 1.68 -15.77
CA TYR A 741 5.19 0.51 -14.89
C TYR A 741 4.43 0.74 -13.59
N GLN A 742 4.23 2.00 -13.22
CA GLN A 742 3.52 2.40 -12.03
C GLN A 742 2.07 2.72 -12.33
N ARG A 743 1.20 2.45 -11.35
CA ARG A 743 -0.18 2.93 -11.38
C ARG A 743 -0.21 4.36 -10.91
N LEU A 744 -0.93 5.20 -11.65
CA LEU A 744 -1.00 6.64 -11.42
C LEU A 744 -2.40 7.05 -11.04
N ASN A 745 -2.49 8.08 -10.20
CA ASN A 745 -3.73 8.78 -9.95
C ASN A 745 -4.24 9.43 -11.24
N GLU A 746 -5.53 9.24 -11.55
CA GLU A 746 -6.09 9.71 -12.82
C GLU A 746 -6.16 11.24 -12.99
N PHE A 747 -6.04 12.02 -11.91
CA PHE A 747 -6.07 13.48 -11.97
C PHE A 747 -4.69 14.09 -11.85
N SER A 748 -3.91 13.69 -10.83
CA SER A 748 -2.61 14.31 -10.56
C SER A 748 -1.46 13.68 -11.34
N GLY A 749 -1.58 12.43 -11.80
CA GLY A 749 -0.44 11.67 -12.35
C GLY A 749 0.57 11.23 -11.29
N GLN A 750 0.31 11.45 -10.00
CA GLN A 750 1.16 10.93 -8.94
C GLN A 750 1.08 9.40 -8.88
N VAL A 751 2.20 8.77 -8.51
CA VAL A 751 2.24 7.31 -8.28
C VAL A 751 1.39 6.97 -7.06
N GLU A 752 0.49 6.01 -7.21
CA GLU A 752 -0.34 5.49 -6.13
C GLU A 752 0.51 4.73 -5.10
N ASN A 753 0.22 4.86 -3.80
CA ASN A 753 1.01 4.23 -2.73
C ASN A 753 0.17 3.42 -1.72
N SER A 754 -1.00 2.94 -2.14
CA SER A 754 -1.90 2.19 -1.24
C SER A 754 -1.28 0.90 -0.71
N THR A 755 -0.31 0.30 -1.40
CA THR A 755 0.36 -0.95 -0.98
C THR A 755 1.33 -0.74 0.17
N CYS A 756 2.02 0.41 0.19
CA CYS A 756 3.01 0.93 1.16
C CYS A 756 4.05 1.81 0.44
N CYS A 757 4.41 1.39 -0.78
CA CYS A 757 5.47 1.93 -1.64
C CYS A 757 4.87 2.29 -3.01
N SER A 758 5.69 2.38 -4.06
CA SER A 758 5.24 2.79 -5.40
C SER A 758 4.45 1.68 -6.12
N ASN A 759 3.12 1.77 -6.13
CA ASN A 759 2.24 0.76 -6.74
C ASN A 759 2.55 0.54 -8.21
N THR A 760 2.64 -0.72 -8.63
CA THR A 760 2.83 -1.10 -10.03
C THR A 760 1.50 -1.22 -10.76
N ALA A 761 1.55 -1.30 -12.09
CA ALA A 761 0.40 -1.47 -12.99
C ALA A 761 0.45 -2.80 -13.76
N PRO A 762 0.19 -3.97 -13.13
CA PRO A 762 0.11 -5.29 -13.79
C PRO A 762 -0.96 -5.40 -14.90
N GLU A 763 -1.88 -4.45 -14.98
CA GLU A 763 -2.79 -4.26 -16.11
C GLU A 763 -2.09 -3.81 -17.41
N ASN A 764 -0.89 -3.22 -17.32
CA ASN A 764 -0.10 -2.81 -18.48
C ASN A 764 0.70 -3.99 -19.03
N ARG A 765 0.62 -4.20 -20.35
CA ARG A 765 1.01 -5.48 -20.98
C ARG A 765 2.48 -5.85 -20.83
N MET A 766 3.39 -4.88 -20.83
CA MET A 766 4.82 -5.14 -20.69
C MET A 766 5.24 -5.34 -19.24
N PHE A 767 4.50 -4.82 -18.25
CA PHE A 767 4.72 -5.23 -16.86
C PHE A 767 4.18 -6.64 -16.62
N ALA A 768 2.98 -6.96 -17.12
CA ALA A 768 2.46 -8.35 -17.09
C ALA A 768 3.45 -9.34 -17.73
N LYS A 769 4.08 -8.97 -18.87
CA LYS A 769 5.13 -9.77 -19.48
C LYS A 769 6.38 -9.89 -18.60
N LEU A 770 6.83 -8.81 -17.97
CA LEU A 770 7.98 -8.86 -17.05
C LEU A 770 7.71 -9.84 -15.90
N ILE A 771 6.49 -9.83 -15.35
CA ILE A 771 6.06 -10.80 -14.33
C ILE A 771 6.10 -12.23 -14.88
N ASP A 772 5.55 -12.48 -16.06
CA ASP A 772 5.57 -13.80 -16.71
C ASP A 772 7.00 -14.32 -16.91
N ASP A 773 7.88 -13.48 -17.47
CA ASP A 773 9.28 -13.81 -17.73
C ASP A 773 10.06 -14.06 -16.42
N SER A 774 9.78 -13.28 -15.38
CA SER A 774 10.38 -13.44 -14.05
C SER A 774 9.96 -14.75 -13.39
N ILE A 775 8.65 -15.02 -13.30
CA ILE A 775 8.12 -16.26 -12.71
C ILE A 775 8.62 -17.49 -13.47
N THR A 776 8.61 -17.45 -14.81
CA THR A 776 9.09 -18.58 -15.61
C THR A 776 10.58 -18.84 -15.42
N THR A 777 11.38 -17.81 -15.17
CA THR A 777 12.80 -17.93 -14.80
C THR A 777 12.96 -18.58 -13.42
N TRP A 778 12.19 -18.16 -12.40
CA TRP A 778 12.19 -18.81 -11.08
C TRP A 778 11.78 -20.29 -11.14
N VAL A 779 10.79 -20.64 -11.95
CA VAL A 779 10.38 -22.05 -12.16
C VAL A 779 11.46 -22.84 -12.90
N ARG A 780 11.96 -22.34 -14.03
CA ARG A 780 12.90 -23.06 -14.90
C ARG A 780 14.29 -23.17 -14.28
N ASP A 781 14.86 -22.04 -13.88
CA ASP A 781 16.28 -21.89 -13.58
C ASP A 781 16.60 -22.00 -12.10
N TYR A 782 15.60 -21.82 -11.24
CA TYR A 782 15.71 -21.92 -9.78
C TYR A 782 14.81 -22.99 -9.17
N LYS A 783 14.00 -23.69 -9.98
CA LYS A 783 13.20 -24.87 -9.59
C LYS A 783 12.30 -24.62 -8.38
N ILE A 784 11.74 -23.41 -8.30
CA ILE A 784 10.70 -23.05 -7.32
C ILE A 784 9.43 -23.83 -7.64
N ASP A 785 8.77 -24.37 -6.61
CA ASP A 785 7.64 -25.29 -6.76
C ASP A 785 6.29 -24.57 -6.72
N ALA A 786 6.19 -23.47 -5.96
CA ALA A 786 4.98 -22.68 -5.79
C ALA A 786 5.31 -21.21 -5.44
N PHE A 787 4.32 -20.32 -5.56
CA PHE A 787 4.52 -18.89 -5.29
C PHE A 787 3.40 -18.34 -4.40
N ARG A 788 3.79 -17.53 -3.40
CA ARG A 788 2.87 -16.69 -2.64
C ARG A 788 2.93 -15.27 -3.21
N TRP A 789 1.78 -14.76 -3.63
CA TRP A 789 1.62 -13.42 -4.17
C TRP A 789 1.26 -12.44 -3.05
N ASP A 790 2.19 -11.54 -2.74
CA ASP A 790 1.95 -10.40 -1.86
C ASP A 790 0.92 -9.46 -2.45
N LEU A 791 -0.01 -8.98 -1.63
CA LEU A 791 -1.13 -8.09 -2.00
C LEU A 791 -1.73 -8.42 -3.38
N MET A 792 -2.04 -9.70 -3.62
CA MET A 792 -2.54 -10.21 -4.90
C MET A 792 -3.80 -9.48 -5.40
N GLY A 793 -4.60 -8.89 -4.50
CA GLY A 793 -5.75 -8.03 -4.87
C GLY A 793 -5.41 -6.84 -5.77
N HIS A 794 -4.17 -6.34 -5.75
CA HIS A 794 -3.68 -5.26 -6.62
C HIS A 794 -3.35 -5.70 -8.05
N HIS A 795 -3.57 -6.97 -8.37
CA HIS A 795 -3.42 -7.55 -9.70
C HIS A 795 -4.77 -7.85 -10.36
N PRO A 796 -4.90 -7.65 -11.69
CA PRO A 796 -6.02 -8.20 -12.43
C PRO A 796 -6.07 -9.72 -12.30
N LEU A 797 -7.25 -10.29 -12.04
CA LEU A 797 -7.44 -11.75 -11.94
C LEU A 797 -6.94 -12.46 -13.20
N THR A 798 -7.21 -11.89 -14.37
CA THR A 798 -6.80 -12.46 -15.66
C THR A 798 -5.28 -12.50 -15.83
N GLN A 799 -4.55 -11.54 -15.25
CA GLN A 799 -3.09 -11.52 -15.31
C GLN A 799 -2.50 -12.64 -14.47
N ILE A 800 -2.97 -12.83 -13.23
CA ILE A 800 -2.53 -13.95 -12.36
C ILE A 800 -2.81 -15.31 -13.02
N GLN A 801 -4.00 -15.50 -13.60
CA GLN A 801 -4.35 -16.73 -14.30
C GLN A 801 -3.46 -17.01 -15.52
N HIS A 802 -3.14 -15.96 -16.29
CA HIS A 802 -2.23 -16.07 -17.42
C HIS A 802 -0.81 -16.45 -16.98
N THR A 803 -0.29 -15.80 -15.94
CA THR A 803 1.04 -16.11 -15.39
C THR A 803 1.11 -17.54 -14.84
N LEU A 804 0.04 -18.01 -14.17
CA LEU A 804 -0.02 -19.41 -13.72
C LEU A 804 0.06 -20.37 -14.89
N GLN A 805 -0.67 -20.09 -15.98
CA GLN A 805 -0.62 -20.92 -17.20
C GLN A 805 0.78 -20.91 -17.85
N ALA A 806 1.45 -19.76 -17.87
CA ALA A 806 2.82 -19.63 -18.37
C ALA A 806 3.79 -20.48 -17.53
N ALA A 807 3.70 -20.40 -16.19
CA ALA A 807 4.48 -21.21 -15.27
C ALA A 807 4.20 -22.72 -15.46
N GLN A 808 2.93 -23.09 -15.62
CA GLN A 808 2.49 -24.48 -15.80
C GLN A 808 2.90 -25.10 -17.14
N THR A 809 3.26 -24.27 -18.12
CA THR A 809 3.87 -24.75 -19.38
C THR A 809 5.27 -25.31 -19.15
N ILE A 810 5.98 -24.81 -18.12
CA ILE A 810 7.31 -25.29 -17.73
C ILE A 810 7.19 -26.43 -16.71
N ASN A 811 6.34 -26.26 -15.70
CA ASN A 811 6.07 -27.28 -14.70
C ASN A 811 4.56 -27.31 -14.36
N PRO A 812 3.80 -28.32 -14.83
CA PRO A 812 2.33 -28.38 -14.69
C PRO A 812 1.86 -28.45 -13.24
N ASP A 813 2.76 -28.77 -12.32
CA ASP A 813 2.49 -28.90 -10.89
C ASP A 813 2.57 -27.56 -10.14
N VAL A 814 2.98 -26.45 -10.78
CA VAL A 814 3.11 -25.14 -10.11
C VAL A 814 1.76 -24.69 -9.53
N TYR A 815 1.83 -24.22 -8.29
CA TYR A 815 0.68 -23.74 -7.52
C TYR A 815 0.88 -22.27 -7.08
N PHE A 816 -0.16 -21.46 -7.24
CA PHE A 816 -0.20 -20.07 -6.77
C PHE A 816 -1.20 -19.92 -5.64
N TYR A 817 -0.83 -19.08 -4.68
CA TYR A 817 -1.75 -18.52 -3.70
C TYR A 817 -1.32 -17.12 -3.31
N GLY A 818 -2.17 -16.34 -2.64
CA GLY A 818 -1.78 -14.99 -2.26
C GLY A 818 -2.75 -14.25 -1.34
N GLU A 819 -2.51 -12.96 -1.22
CA GLU A 819 -3.31 -12.04 -0.42
C GLU A 819 -4.38 -11.36 -1.25
N GLY A 820 -5.53 -12.00 -1.38
CA GLY A 820 -6.68 -11.48 -2.12
C GLY A 820 -7.48 -10.41 -1.36
N TRP A 821 -6.82 -9.48 -0.66
CA TRP A 821 -7.48 -8.39 0.07
C TRP A 821 -8.07 -7.36 -0.89
N ASN A 822 -9.15 -6.68 -0.49
CA ASN A 822 -9.85 -5.67 -1.30
C ASN A 822 -9.70 -4.29 -0.68
N PHE A 823 -8.78 -3.46 -1.19
CA PHE A 823 -8.53 -2.10 -0.71
C PHE A 823 -7.73 -1.28 -1.75
N GLY A 824 -7.51 0.00 -1.45
CA GLY A 824 -6.75 0.92 -2.33
C GLY A 824 -7.54 1.41 -3.54
N GLU A 825 -6.82 1.96 -4.51
CA GLU A 825 -7.32 2.54 -5.76
C GLU A 825 -8.03 1.54 -6.68
N VAL A 826 -7.76 0.25 -6.48
CA VAL A 826 -8.35 -0.86 -7.26
C VAL A 826 -9.60 -1.46 -6.62
N ALA A 827 -9.93 -1.05 -5.38
CA ALA A 827 -10.98 -1.65 -4.57
C ALA A 827 -12.32 -1.77 -5.30
N ASP A 828 -13.09 -2.80 -4.97
CA ASP A 828 -14.41 -3.09 -5.54
C ASP A 828 -14.41 -3.13 -7.09
N ASP A 829 -13.35 -3.74 -7.65
CA ASP A 829 -13.08 -3.84 -9.09
C ASP A 829 -13.08 -2.50 -9.84
N ARG A 830 -12.77 -1.39 -9.16
CA ARG A 830 -12.85 -0.03 -9.71
C ARG A 830 -12.13 0.09 -11.06
N MET A 831 -10.91 -0.46 -11.16
CA MET A 831 -10.11 -0.39 -12.39
C MET A 831 -10.23 -1.64 -13.27
N PHE A 832 -10.27 -2.82 -12.64
CA PHE A 832 -10.34 -4.13 -13.27
C PHE A 832 -10.87 -5.15 -12.26
N VAL A 833 -11.28 -6.34 -12.73
CA VAL A 833 -11.62 -7.44 -11.82
C VAL A 833 -10.37 -7.89 -11.07
N GLN A 834 -10.33 -7.66 -9.76
CA GLN A 834 -9.19 -7.99 -8.91
C GLN A 834 -9.04 -9.49 -8.73
N ALA A 835 -7.81 -9.96 -8.49
CA ALA A 835 -7.54 -11.27 -7.92
C ALA A 835 -7.85 -11.32 -6.39
N SER A 836 -9.03 -10.84 -6.01
CA SER A 836 -9.50 -10.79 -4.62
C SER A 836 -10.20 -12.07 -4.18
N GLN A 837 -10.34 -12.31 -2.88
CA GLN A 837 -11.00 -13.49 -2.32
C GLN A 837 -12.39 -13.76 -2.92
N ALA A 838 -13.16 -12.70 -3.21
CA ALA A 838 -14.48 -12.80 -3.82
C ALA A 838 -14.47 -13.40 -5.24
N HIS A 839 -13.36 -13.27 -5.96
CA HIS A 839 -13.22 -13.70 -7.36
C HIS A 839 -12.36 -14.95 -7.55
N LEU A 840 -11.66 -15.42 -6.52
CA LEU A 840 -10.76 -16.57 -6.62
C LEU A 840 -11.47 -17.93 -6.57
N GLY A 841 -12.70 -17.99 -6.05
CA GLY A 841 -13.48 -19.23 -5.99
C GLY A 841 -13.65 -19.87 -7.36
N GLY A 842 -13.13 -21.08 -7.53
CA GLY A 842 -13.23 -21.88 -8.76
C GLY A 842 -12.08 -21.66 -9.75
N THR A 843 -11.09 -20.83 -9.40
CA THR A 843 -9.91 -20.57 -10.23
C THR A 843 -8.78 -21.57 -9.99
N GLY A 844 -8.80 -22.28 -8.85
CA GLY A 844 -7.70 -23.13 -8.40
C GLY A 844 -6.52 -22.38 -7.77
N ILE A 845 -6.57 -21.04 -7.71
CA ILE A 845 -5.58 -20.20 -7.04
C ILE A 845 -6.00 -20.01 -5.57
N GLY A 846 -5.04 -20.15 -4.65
CA GLY A 846 -5.29 -19.99 -3.22
C GLY A 846 -5.36 -18.54 -2.75
N SER A 847 -6.08 -18.30 -1.66
CA SER A 847 -5.91 -17.11 -0.84
C SER A 847 -5.88 -17.40 0.65
N PHE A 848 -5.14 -16.58 1.39
CA PHE A 848 -5.23 -16.56 2.84
C PHE A 848 -6.68 -16.30 3.29
N SER A 849 -7.16 -17.10 4.26
CA SER A 849 -8.44 -16.86 4.93
C SER A 849 -8.22 -16.23 6.30
N ASP A 850 -8.56 -14.96 6.38
CA ASP A 850 -8.67 -14.14 7.58
C ASP A 850 -9.87 -14.52 8.48
N ARG A 851 -10.87 -15.23 7.94
CA ARG A 851 -12.09 -15.64 8.67
C ARG A 851 -11.74 -16.55 9.85
N LEU A 852 -11.05 -17.67 9.58
CA LEU A 852 -10.62 -18.60 10.63
C LEU A 852 -9.55 -17.97 11.53
N ARG A 853 -8.63 -17.20 10.93
CA ARG A 853 -7.57 -16.48 11.65
C ARG A 853 -8.15 -15.65 12.79
N ASP A 854 -9.09 -14.75 12.46
CA ASP A 854 -9.66 -13.80 13.42
C ASP A 854 -10.62 -14.50 14.38
N ALA A 855 -11.36 -15.51 13.94
CA ALA A 855 -12.21 -16.28 14.82
C ALA A 855 -11.43 -17.06 15.90
N VAL A 856 -10.24 -17.56 15.57
CA VAL A 856 -9.38 -18.29 16.51
C VAL A 856 -8.56 -17.34 17.38
N ARG A 857 -7.89 -16.36 16.77
CA ARG A 857 -7.04 -15.40 17.48
C ARG A 857 -7.85 -14.40 18.30
N GLY A 858 -9.04 -14.02 17.86
CA GLY A 858 -9.88 -12.99 18.47
C GLY A 858 -9.47 -11.58 18.04
N GLY A 859 -10.47 -10.77 17.71
CA GLY A 859 -10.25 -9.41 17.20
C GLY A 859 -9.77 -9.40 15.76
N GLY A 860 -8.97 -8.41 15.39
CA GLY A 860 -8.40 -8.26 14.05
C GLY A 860 -7.05 -7.53 14.05
N PRO A 861 -6.40 -7.38 12.89
CA PRO A 861 -5.06 -6.77 12.77
C PRO A 861 -5.01 -5.27 13.14
N PHE A 862 -6.18 -4.62 13.17
CA PHE A 862 -6.33 -3.20 13.50
C PHE A 862 -6.63 -2.93 14.98
N ASP A 863 -6.73 -3.98 15.81
CA ASP A 863 -6.88 -3.81 17.25
C ASP A 863 -5.67 -3.08 17.84
N SER A 864 -5.92 -2.16 18.78
CA SER A 864 -4.89 -1.45 19.54
C SER A 864 -5.34 -1.25 20.99
N GLN A 865 -4.38 -0.92 21.86
CA GLN A 865 -4.60 -0.61 23.26
C GLN A 865 -5.42 -1.72 23.97
N GLN A 866 -6.48 -1.36 24.70
CA GLN A 866 -7.30 -2.31 25.45
C GLN A 866 -8.04 -3.32 24.56
N ALA A 867 -8.31 -2.99 23.29
CA ALA A 867 -8.99 -3.90 22.36
C ALA A 867 -8.19 -5.19 22.12
N LEU A 868 -6.84 -5.08 22.08
CA LEU A 868 -5.94 -6.24 21.95
C LEU A 868 -6.21 -7.30 23.01
N ARG A 869 -6.53 -6.87 24.24
CA ARG A 869 -6.85 -7.74 25.37
C ARG A 869 -8.33 -8.13 25.43
N ALA A 870 -9.24 -7.18 25.22
CA ALA A 870 -10.68 -7.41 25.35
C ALA A 870 -11.23 -8.40 24.30
N ASN A 871 -10.70 -8.37 23.07
CA ASN A 871 -11.22 -9.14 21.94
C ASN A 871 -10.68 -10.59 21.94
N GLN A 872 -11.12 -11.42 22.87
CA GLN A 872 -10.81 -12.86 22.85
C GLN A 872 -11.42 -13.56 21.62
N GLY A 873 -10.83 -14.69 21.22
CA GLY A 873 -11.31 -15.59 20.17
C GLY A 873 -11.48 -17.02 20.70
N PHE A 874 -11.82 -17.94 19.79
CA PHE A 874 -12.03 -19.35 20.12
C PHE A 874 -10.79 -19.98 20.78
N GLY A 875 -9.59 -19.66 20.29
CA GLY A 875 -8.33 -20.26 20.75
C GLY A 875 -7.84 -19.80 22.12
N ASN A 876 -8.36 -18.68 22.62
CA ASN A 876 -7.94 -18.08 23.89
C ASN A 876 -9.10 -17.80 24.85
N GLY A 877 -10.23 -18.48 24.66
CA GLY A 877 -11.24 -18.66 25.70
C GLY A 877 -12.35 -17.62 25.73
N ILE A 878 -12.73 -17.03 24.59
CA ILE A 878 -13.92 -16.16 24.52
C ILE A 878 -15.12 -16.86 25.18
N TYR A 879 -15.84 -16.13 26.04
CA TYR A 879 -16.94 -16.59 26.89
C TYR A 879 -16.59 -17.66 27.95
N VAL A 880 -15.85 -18.71 27.60
CA VAL A 880 -15.60 -19.87 28.46
C VAL A 880 -14.51 -19.65 29.50
N GLN A 881 -13.57 -18.73 29.24
CA GLN A 881 -12.52 -18.33 30.17
C GLN A 881 -12.21 -16.84 29.95
N PRO A 882 -13.14 -15.93 30.32
CA PRO A 882 -13.01 -14.51 30.06
C PRO A 882 -11.85 -13.90 30.87
N ASN A 883 -11.09 -13.00 30.25
CA ASN A 883 -10.18 -12.12 30.98
C ASN A 883 -10.93 -10.95 31.62
N GLU A 884 -10.23 -10.08 32.36
CA GLU A 884 -10.84 -8.99 33.12
C GLU A 884 -11.38 -7.82 32.28
N LEU A 885 -11.03 -7.75 30.99
CA LEU A 885 -11.55 -6.74 30.05
C LEU A 885 -12.59 -7.32 29.08
N ALA A 886 -12.81 -8.63 29.08
CA ALA A 886 -13.80 -9.27 28.24
C ALA A 886 -15.22 -8.82 28.62
N ALA A 887 -16.06 -8.57 27.61
CA ALA A 887 -17.46 -8.21 27.84
C ALA A 887 -18.21 -9.33 28.58
N SER A 888 -19.03 -8.95 29.56
CA SER A 888 -19.77 -9.89 30.42
C SER A 888 -20.87 -10.69 29.72
N ASP A 889 -21.31 -10.28 28.53
CA ASP A 889 -22.31 -10.97 27.69
C ASP A 889 -21.77 -11.14 26.25
N ASN A 890 -20.88 -12.10 26.05
CA ASN A 890 -20.21 -12.39 24.78
C ASN A 890 -20.56 -13.77 24.20
N LEU A 891 -21.61 -14.44 24.71
CA LEU A 891 -22.00 -15.77 24.24
C LEU A 891 -22.31 -15.77 22.74
N ALA A 892 -23.14 -14.85 22.26
CA ALA A 892 -23.51 -14.78 20.84
C ALA A 892 -22.28 -14.61 19.94
N THR A 893 -21.34 -13.74 20.33
CA THR A 893 -20.06 -13.57 19.64
C THR A 893 -19.25 -14.85 19.66
N ALA A 894 -19.08 -15.50 20.82
CA ALA A 894 -18.35 -16.75 20.95
C ALA A 894 -18.91 -17.86 20.07
N LEU A 895 -20.25 -17.98 19.99
CA LEU A 895 -20.91 -18.96 19.14
C LEU A 895 -20.75 -18.64 17.65
N HIS A 896 -20.83 -17.37 17.27
CA HIS A 896 -20.58 -16.92 15.90
C HIS A 896 -19.13 -17.17 15.46
N LEU A 897 -18.14 -16.87 16.32
CA LEU A 897 -16.75 -17.21 16.04
C LEU A 897 -16.57 -18.73 15.89
N ALA A 898 -17.26 -19.55 16.68
CA ALA A 898 -17.23 -21.01 16.50
C ALA A 898 -17.81 -21.43 15.13
N ASP A 899 -18.82 -20.74 14.60
CA ASP A 899 -19.33 -20.98 13.24
C ASP A 899 -18.29 -20.66 12.16
N LEU A 900 -17.56 -19.55 12.30
CA LEU A 900 -16.44 -19.21 11.42
C LEU A 900 -15.31 -20.24 11.49
N VAL A 901 -14.97 -20.74 12.69
CA VAL A 901 -13.98 -21.82 12.84
C VAL A 901 -14.45 -23.10 12.15
N ARG A 902 -15.71 -23.51 12.32
CA ARG A 902 -16.28 -24.68 11.62
C ARG A 902 -16.19 -24.51 10.11
N LEU A 903 -16.58 -23.35 9.59
CA LEU A 903 -16.54 -23.07 8.16
C LEU A 903 -15.10 -23.10 7.62
N GLY A 904 -14.15 -22.48 8.32
CA GLY A 904 -12.73 -22.56 7.96
C GLY A 904 -12.18 -23.99 8.00
N MET A 905 -12.55 -24.78 9.00
CA MET A 905 -12.23 -26.21 9.08
C MET A 905 -12.87 -27.03 7.95
N ALA A 906 -13.98 -26.58 7.39
CA ALA A 906 -14.61 -27.16 6.20
C ALA A 906 -13.98 -26.68 4.87
N GLY A 907 -12.87 -25.95 4.90
CA GLY A 907 -12.24 -25.40 3.70
C GLY A 907 -12.89 -24.11 3.21
N ASN A 908 -13.57 -23.36 4.09
CA ASN A 908 -14.19 -22.05 3.84
C ASN A 908 -15.04 -21.98 2.56
N LEU A 909 -15.75 -23.07 2.26
CA LEU A 909 -16.46 -23.24 1.00
C LEU A 909 -17.78 -22.46 0.99
N LYS A 910 -18.07 -21.79 -0.13
CA LYS A 910 -19.32 -21.04 -0.28
C LYS A 910 -20.56 -21.90 -0.12
N ALA A 911 -20.50 -23.14 -0.61
CA ALA A 911 -21.62 -24.08 -0.66
C ALA A 911 -21.75 -24.97 0.59
N PHE A 912 -20.83 -24.89 1.55
CA PHE A 912 -20.86 -25.76 2.73
C PHE A 912 -22.06 -25.45 3.62
N THR A 913 -22.90 -26.46 3.89
CA THR A 913 -24.11 -26.28 4.69
C THR A 913 -23.93 -26.77 6.12
N PHE A 914 -24.33 -25.97 7.10
CA PHE A 914 -24.38 -26.36 8.50
C PHE A 914 -25.47 -25.58 9.25
N THR A 915 -25.76 -25.97 10.48
CA THR A 915 -26.65 -25.20 11.36
C THR A 915 -25.84 -24.17 12.12
N ASP A 916 -26.16 -22.89 11.94
CA ASP A 916 -25.48 -21.79 12.63
C ASP A 916 -25.82 -21.73 14.13
N SER A 917 -25.18 -20.81 14.84
CA SER A 917 -25.43 -20.50 16.25
C SER A 917 -26.84 -19.97 16.57
N GLN A 918 -27.65 -19.67 15.55
CA GLN A 918 -29.02 -19.18 15.67
C GLN A 918 -30.07 -20.23 15.25
N ASP A 919 -29.65 -21.49 15.09
CA ASP A 919 -30.48 -22.64 14.67
C ASP A 919 -30.99 -22.55 13.22
N HIS A 920 -30.37 -21.73 12.37
CA HIS A 920 -30.68 -21.65 10.96
C HIS A 920 -29.79 -22.60 10.14
N PRO A 921 -30.35 -23.39 9.20
CA PRO A 921 -29.55 -24.04 8.18
C PRO A 921 -29.08 -23.00 7.17
N ILE A 922 -27.77 -22.77 7.10
CA ILE A 922 -27.14 -21.79 6.20
C ILE A 922 -26.05 -22.45 5.37
N THR A 923 -25.67 -21.79 4.29
CA THR A 923 -24.46 -22.04 3.50
C THR A 923 -23.29 -21.19 4.02
N GLY A 924 -22.06 -21.54 3.65
CA GLY A 924 -20.86 -20.76 3.99
C GLY A 924 -20.92 -19.31 3.48
N ALA A 925 -21.53 -19.09 2.31
CA ALA A 925 -21.72 -17.75 1.75
C ALA A 925 -22.74 -16.88 2.51
N GLU A 926 -23.64 -17.51 3.29
CA GLU A 926 -24.64 -16.81 4.11
C GLU A 926 -24.13 -16.48 5.52
N LEU A 927 -23.01 -17.07 5.95
CA LEU A 927 -22.37 -16.71 7.21
C LEU A 927 -21.65 -15.36 7.05
N ASP A 928 -21.93 -14.43 7.96
CA ASP A 928 -21.30 -13.11 7.97
C ASP A 928 -19.86 -13.17 8.49
N TYR A 929 -19.00 -12.34 7.91
CA TYR A 929 -17.72 -11.94 8.47
C TYR A 929 -17.53 -10.45 8.16
N ASN A 930 -17.73 -9.61 9.18
CA ASN A 930 -17.57 -8.16 9.09
C ASN A 930 -18.35 -7.53 7.92
N GLY A 931 -19.58 -8.00 7.67
CA GLY A 931 -20.43 -7.51 6.58
C GLY A 931 -20.19 -8.17 5.21
N GLN A 932 -19.28 -9.14 5.13
CA GLN A 932 -18.96 -9.90 3.92
C GLN A 932 -19.37 -11.37 4.06
N ALA A 933 -19.53 -12.06 2.93
CA ALA A 933 -19.65 -13.52 2.93
C ALA A 933 -18.38 -14.16 3.51
N ALA A 934 -18.53 -15.02 4.50
CA ALA A 934 -17.40 -15.72 5.11
C ALA A 934 -16.84 -16.79 4.16
N GLY A 935 -17.71 -17.66 3.60
CA GLY A 935 -17.33 -18.71 2.67
C GLY A 935 -17.32 -18.23 1.23
N TYR A 936 -16.17 -18.35 0.56
CA TYR A 936 -15.97 -17.84 -0.80
C TYR A 936 -15.33 -18.86 -1.78
N ALA A 937 -14.76 -19.96 -1.30
CA ALA A 937 -14.08 -20.95 -2.15
C ALA A 937 -15.01 -22.01 -2.76
N GLU A 938 -14.59 -22.59 -3.89
CA GLU A 938 -15.18 -23.81 -4.47
C GLU A 938 -14.52 -25.09 -3.96
N ASP A 939 -13.19 -25.07 -3.87
CA ASP A 939 -12.37 -26.20 -3.47
C ASP A 939 -11.45 -25.78 -2.30
N ALA A 940 -11.14 -26.70 -1.39
CA ALA A 940 -10.43 -26.35 -0.15
C ALA A 940 -8.97 -25.95 -0.36
N TRP A 941 -8.37 -26.33 -1.50
CA TRP A 941 -7.05 -25.83 -1.87
C TRP A 941 -7.05 -24.35 -2.25
N GLU A 942 -8.21 -23.70 -2.41
CA GLU A 942 -8.27 -22.25 -2.65
C GLU A 942 -8.11 -21.47 -1.33
N ILE A 943 -7.91 -22.15 -0.21
CA ILE A 943 -7.88 -21.57 1.13
C ILE A 943 -6.58 -21.91 1.86
N GLN A 944 -5.83 -20.88 2.23
CA GLN A 944 -4.76 -20.97 3.21
C GLN A 944 -5.29 -20.59 4.59
N ASN A 945 -5.52 -21.59 5.44
CA ASN A 945 -5.91 -21.40 6.83
C ASN A 945 -4.67 -21.16 7.70
N TYR A 946 -4.71 -20.12 8.52
CA TYR A 946 -3.61 -19.74 9.39
C TYR A 946 -4.10 -19.05 10.65
N VAL A 947 -3.26 -19.08 11.69
CA VAL A 947 -3.49 -18.38 12.97
C VAL A 947 -2.26 -17.60 13.43
N SER A 948 -1.20 -17.60 12.62
CA SER A 948 0.00 -16.78 12.74
C SER A 948 0.68 -16.69 11.38
N LYS A 949 1.26 -15.54 11.10
CA LYS A 949 2.12 -15.26 9.94
C LYS A 949 3.26 -14.34 10.42
N HIS A 950 4.16 -13.97 9.52
CA HIS A 950 5.25 -13.03 9.79
C HIS A 950 4.73 -11.65 10.24
N ASP A 951 3.65 -11.17 9.60
CA ASP A 951 2.95 -9.92 9.90
C ASP A 951 2.00 -10.07 11.09
N ASN A 952 1.74 -8.94 11.74
CA ASN A 952 1.00 -8.88 13.01
C ASN A 952 1.70 -9.66 14.14
N GLN A 953 1.08 -9.69 15.33
CA GLN A 953 1.68 -10.40 16.47
C GLN A 953 1.75 -11.92 16.21
N THR A 954 2.80 -12.56 16.71
CA THR A 954 2.88 -14.03 16.72
C THR A 954 1.68 -14.63 17.46
N LEU A 955 1.36 -15.91 17.21
CA LEU A 955 0.29 -16.57 17.96
C LEU A 955 0.54 -16.59 19.48
N TRP A 956 1.79 -16.73 19.93
CA TRP A 956 2.09 -16.69 21.36
C TRP A 956 1.76 -15.32 21.96
N ASP A 957 2.22 -14.24 21.31
CA ASP A 957 2.04 -12.86 21.79
C ASP A 957 0.56 -12.45 21.73
N ASN A 958 -0.14 -12.79 20.64
CA ASN A 958 -1.58 -12.61 20.52
C ASN A 958 -2.36 -13.34 21.64
N ASN A 959 -1.98 -14.58 21.93
CA ASN A 959 -2.55 -15.33 23.04
C ASN A 959 -2.26 -14.64 24.38
N GLN A 960 -1.06 -14.13 24.62
CA GLN A 960 -0.73 -13.49 25.90
C GLN A 960 -1.54 -12.22 26.13
N TYR A 961 -1.84 -11.44 25.10
CA TYR A 961 -2.76 -10.31 25.22
C TYR A 961 -4.13 -10.73 25.77
N LYS A 962 -4.64 -11.89 25.35
CA LYS A 962 -6.06 -12.26 25.46
C LYS A 962 -6.36 -13.27 26.57
N ILE A 963 -5.38 -14.06 26.97
CA ILE A 963 -5.56 -15.10 27.98
C ILE A 963 -5.71 -14.49 29.39
N ASP A 964 -6.66 -15.04 30.16
CA ASP A 964 -6.84 -14.78 31.58
C ASP A 964 -5.53 -15.00 32.38
N TYR A 965 -5.24 -14.11 33.33
CA TYR A 965 -3.98 -14.16 34.07
C TYR A 965 -3.84 -15.42 34.93
N ALA A 966 -4.94 -16.03 35.37
CA ALA A 966 -4.88 -17.26 36.17
C ALA A 966 -4.51 -18.52 35.36
N ALA A 967 -4.50 -18.45 34.03
CA ALA A 967 -4.10 -19.58 33.19
C ALA A 967 -2.61 -19.93 33.37
N SER A 968 -2.34 -21.21 33.68
CA SER A 968 -0.99 -21.72 33.86
C SER A 968 -0.19 -21.74 32.55
N ALA A 969 1.14 -21.84 32.64
CA ALA A 969 2.01 -22.00 31.47
C ALA A 969 1.59 -23.18 30.60
N ASP A 970 1.30 -24.34 31.19
CA ASP A 970 0.87 -25.53 30.45
C ASP A 970 -0.50 -25.33 29.78
N THR A 971 -1.40 -24.55 30.38
CA THR A 971 -2.68 -24.19 29.77
C THR A 971 -2.47 -23.28 28.56
N ARG A 972 -1.58 -22.28 28.66
CA ARG A 972 -1.21 -21.38 27.55
C ARG A 972 -0.61 -22.14 26.38
N VAL A 973 0.23 -23.15 26.65
CA VAL A 973 0.78 -24.05 25.63
C VAL A 973 -0.34 -24.87 24.96
N ARG A 974 -1.31 -25.37 25.72
CA ARG A 974 -2.46 -26.08 25.14
C ARG A 974 -3.35 -25.17 24.31
N MET A 975 -3.58 -23.93 24.74
CA MET A 975 -4.31 -22.92 23.96
C MET A 975 -3.61 -22.65 22.62
N GLN A 976 -2.28 -22.53 22.59
CA GLN A 976 -1.50 -22.45 21.35
C GLN A 976 -1.79 -23.65 20.42
N ALA A 977 -1.73 -24.87 20.96
CA ALA A 977 -1.93 -26.09 20.20
C ALA A 977 -3.37 -26.26 19.70
N VAL A 978 -4.37 -25.90 20.53
CA VAL A 978 -5.78 -25.89 20.14
C VAL A 978 -6.00 -24.89 18.99
N SER A 979 -5.42 -23.69 19.07
CA SER A 979 -5.49 -22.70 17.99
C SER A 979 -4.91 -23.25 16.69
N LEU A 980 -3.69 -23.82 16.72
CA LEU A 980 -3.06 -24.42 15.54
C LEU A 980 -3.85 -25.61 14.97
N SER A 981 -4.50 -26.40 15.82
CA SER A 981 -5.27 -27.57 15.40
C SER A 981 -6.45 -27.25 14.49
N SER A 982 -7.04 -26.05 14.63
CA SER A 982 -8.15 -25.60 13.77
C SER A 982 -7.72 -25.50 12.30
N ALA A 983 -6.53 -24.97 12.03
CA ALA A 983 -5.96 -24.95 10.68
C ALA A 983 -5.44 -26.34 10.29
N MET A 984 -4.65 -26.99 11.16
CA MET A 984 -3.96 -28.25 10.86
C MET A 984 -4.89 -29.43 10.59
N LEU A 985 -6.04 -29.50 11.26
CA LEU A 985 -7.01 -30.59 11.12
C LEU A 985 -8.25 -30.19 10.30
N GLY A 986 -8.26 -28.99 9.73
CA GLY A 986 -9.26 -28.53 8.75
C GLY A 986 -8.93 -28.97 7.32
N GLN A 987 -9.88 -28.82 6.40
CA GLN A 987 -9.75 -29.22 5.00
C GLN A 987 -8.90 -28.26 4.15
N GLY A 988 -8.85 -26.97 4.52
CA GLY A 988 -8.00 -25.97 3.87
C GLY A 988 -6.51 -26.27 4.01
N VAL A 989 -5.67 -25.58 3.24
CA VAL A 989 -4.21 -25.69 3.30
C VAL A 989 -3.70 -25.00 4.57
N PRO A 990 -3.07 -25.71 5.52
CA PRO A 990 -2.52 -25.09 6.73
C PRO A 990 -1.25 -24.31 6.39
N PHE A 991 -1.17 -23.11 6.93
CA PHE A 991 -0.02 -22.23 6.84
C PHE A 991 0.48 -21.89 8.24
N ILE A 992 1.77 -22.14 8.47
CA ILE A 992 2.39 -22.11 9.79
C ILE A 992 3.57 -21.14 9.77
N HIS A 993 3.52 -20.11 10.60
CA HIS A 993 4.65 -19.22 10.83
C HIS A 993 5.77 -19.92 11.61
N MET A 994 7.02 -19.78 11.15
CA MET A 994 8.18 -20.40 11.79
C MET A 994 8.27 -20.08 13.28
N GLY A 995 8.44 -21.13 14.08
CA GLY A 995 8.54 -21.06 15.53
C GLY A 995 7.20 -21.09 16.26
N SER A 996 6.06 -21.19 15.56
CA SER A 996 4.74 -21.39 16.21
C SER A 996 4.73 -22.65 17.10
N GLU A 997 5.44 -23.69 16.68
CA GLU A 997 5.70 -24.94 17.40
C GLU A 997 6.72 -24.80 18.55
N LEU A 998 7.44 -23.67 18.58
CA LEU A 998 8.39 -23.29 19.62
C LEU A 998 7.87 -22.15 20.51
N LEU A 999 6.57 -21.83 20.42
CA LEU A 999 5.93 -20.74 21.16
C LEU A 999 6.54 -19.36 20.87
N ARG A 1000 7.04 -19.16 19.64
CA ARG A 1000 7.77 -17.94 19.24
C ARG A 1000 7.05 -16.67 19.63
N SER A 1001 7.78 -15.80 20.31
CA SER A 1001 7.41 -14.43 20.64
C SER A 1001 8.28 -13.47 19.81
N LYS A 1002 7.74 -12.29 19.52
CA LYS A 1002 8.50 -11.13 19.03
C LYS A 1002 8.46 -10.00 20.06
N SER A 1003 8.31 -10.36 21.33
CA SER A 1003 8.18 -9.45 22.46
C SER A 1003 7.01 -8.47 22.28
N MET A 1004 5.88 -8.99 21.80
CA MET A 1004 4.64 -8.26 21.55
C MET A 1004 4.66 -7.33 20.33
N GLN A 1005 5.75 -7.33 19.54
CA GLN A 1005 5.88 -6.57 18.30
C GLN A 1005 4.79 -7.00 17.30
N ARG A 1006 4.01 -6.03 16.82
CA ARG A 1006 2.99 -6.25 15.79
C ARG A 1006 3.59 -6.28 14.40
N ASP A 1007 4.48 -5.35 14.10
CA ASP A 1007 5.06 -5.19 12.76
C ASP A 1007 6.58 -5.22 12.87
N SER A 1008 7.20 -6.37 12.58
CA SER A 1008 8.60 -6.62 12.90
C SER A 1008 9.53 -6.66 11.68
N TYR A 1009 9.07 -6.10 10.55
CA TYR A 1009 9.81 -6.11 9.27
C TYR A 1009 11.23 -5.61 9.41
N ASP A 1010 11.40 -4.56 10.20
CA ASP A 1010 12.66 -3.86 10.43
C ASP A 1010 12.90 -3.74 11.95
N SER A 1011 12.81 -4.88 12.64
CA SER A 1011 13.04 -4.98 14.10
C SER A 1011 14.26 -5.83 14.45
N GLY A 1012 15.14 -6.08 13.47
CA GLY A 1012 16.41 -6.74 13.68
C GLY A 1012 16.32 -8.20 14.11
N ASP A 1013 17.50 -8.82 14.23
CA ASP A 1013 17.65 -10.19 14.73
C ASP A 1013 17.20 -10.33 16.21
N TRP A 1014 17.24 -9.25 17.01
CA TRP A 1014 16.88 -9.28 18.44
C TRP A 1014 15.41 -9.64 18.68
N PHE A 1015 14.48 -8.91 18.04
CA PHE A 1015 13.04 -9.16 18.21
C PHE A 1015 12.56 -10.35 17.39
N ASN A 1016 13.21 -10.66 16.26
CA ASN A 1016 12.80 -11.76 15.38
C ASN A 1016 13.44 -13.12 15.73
N ARG A 1017 14.35 -13.18 16.71
CA ARG A 1017 15.08 -14.40 17.11
C ARG A 1017 14.18 -15.62 17.29
N VAL A 1018 14.60 -16.74 16.70
CA VAL A 1018 14.05 -18.08 16.95
C VAL A 1018 15.12 -18.94 17.61
N ASP A 1019 14.85 -19.42 18.82
CA ASP A 1019 15.79 -20.23 19.58
C ASP A 1019 15.56 -21.74 19.39
N PHE A 1020 16.23 -22.32 18.39
CA PHE A 1020 16.17 -23.76 18.11
C PHE A 1020 16.81 -24.65 19.20
N SER A 1021 17.53 -24.07 20.17
CA SER A 1021 18.01 -24.81 21.35
C SER A 1021 16.92 -24.99 22.43
N MET A 1022 15.75 -24.38 22.22
CA MET A 1022 14.56 -24.50 23.05
C MET A 1022 14.77 -24.04 24.51
N GLN A 1023 15.68 -23.09 24.73
CA GLN A 1023 15.93 -22.54 26.07
C GLN A 1023 15.01 -21.36 26.41
N GLY A 1024 14.48 -20.68 25.40
CA GLY A 1024 13.44 -19.66 25.54
C GLY A 1024 12.70 -19.47 24.23
N ASN A 1025 11.70 -18.59 24.23
CA ASN A 1025 10.86 -18.32 23.06
C ASN A 1025 10.92 -16.86 22.58
N ASN A 1026 11.87 -16.08 23.10
CA ASN A 1026 12.02 -14.63 22.84
C ASN A 1026 10.90 -13.74 23.44
N TRP A 1027 10.25 -14.20 24.52
CA TRP A 1027 9.30 -13.41 25.31
C TRP A 1027 9.99 -12.41 26.23
N ASP A 1028 9.45 -11.19 26.28
CA ASP A 1028 9.85 -10.13 27.23
C ASP A 1028 11.35 -9.77 27.13
N VAL A 1029 11.80 -9.53 25.89
CA VAL A 1029 13.18 -9.11 25.57
C VAL A 1029 13.31 -7.60 25.40
N GLY A 1030 12.29 -6.83 25.78
CA GLY A 1030 12.19 -5.37 25.63
C GLY A 1030 10.82 -4.95 25.10
N LEU A 1031 10.47 -3.67 25.26
CA LEU A 1031 9.26 -3.15 24.61
C LEU A 1031 9.45 -3.12 23.08
N PRO A 1032 8.39 -3.38 22.30
CA PRO A 1032 8.42 -3.23 20.84
C PRO A 1032 8.64 -1.78 20.42
N ARG A 1033 9.01 -1.55 19.15
CA ARG A 1033 9.33 -0.21 18.62
C ARG A 1033 8.15 0.77 18.74
N ALA A 1034 8.46 1.99 19.16
CA ALA A 1034 7.49 3.00 19.56
C ALA A 1034 6.56 3.44 18.42
N ASP A 1035 7.07 3.53 17.19
CA ASP A 1035 6.33 3.98 16.02
C ASP A 1035 5.24 3.00 15.57
N LYS A 1036 5.32 1.72 15.97
CA LYS A 1036 4.32 0.70 15.63
C LYS A 1036 3.45 0.29 16.81
N ASP A 1037 4.02 0.29 18.02
CA ASP A 1037 3.39 -0.27 19.23
C ASP A 1037 3.47 0.65 20.46
N GLY A 1038 3.94 1.90 20.32
CA GLY A 1038 4.06 2.85 21.42
C GLY A 1038 2.73 3.07 22.15
N ASP A 1039 1.63 3.19 21.42
CA ASP A 1039 0.28 3.29 21.97
C ASP A 1039 -0.14 2.02 22.72
N ASN A 1040 0.44 0.87 22.37
CA ASN A 1040 0.16 -0.42 22.99
C ASN A 1040 1.02 -0.68 24.24
N TRP A 1041 2.07 0.11 24.50
CA TRP A 1041 3.00 -0.17 25.61
C TRP A 1041 2.34 -0.31 26.97
N THR A 1042 1.29 0.49 27.24
CA THR A 1042 0.56 0.39 28.52
C THR A 1042 -0.08 -0.99 28.69
N VAL A 1043 -0.80 -1.48 27.68
CA VAL A 1043 -1.43 -2.81 27.73
C VAL A 1043 -0.39 -3.93 27.69
N ILE A 1044 0.71 -3.75 26.95
CA ILE A 1044 1.84 -4.70 26.92
C ILE A 1044 2.41 -4.89 28.32
N GLN A 1045 2.75 -3.80 29.01
CA GLN A 1045 3.30 -3.87 30.37
C GLN A 1045 2.31 -4.48 31.35
N GLN A 1046 1.02 -4.17 31.23
CA GLN A 1046 -0.02 -4.81 32.03
C GLN A 1046 -0.07 -6.32 31.80
N VAL A 1047 -0.02 -6.76 30.53
CA VAL A 1047 -0.02 -8.18 30.16
C VAL A 1047 1.22 -8.91 30.68
N ILE A 1048 2.41 -8.36 30.46
CA ILE A 1048 3.67 -8.94 30.92
C ILE A 1048 3.67 -9.08 32.45
N ASN A 1049 3.30 -8.01 33.17
CA ASN A 1049 3.25 -8.02 34.63
C ASN A 1049 2.16 -8.94 35.18
N GLY A 1050 0.98 -8.95 34.56
CA GLY A 1050 -0.16 -9.75 35.00
C GLY A 1050 0.02 -11.24 34.75
N ALA A 1051 0.57 -11.63 33.61
CA ALA A 1051 0.84 -13.04 33.29
C ALA A 1051 2.09 -13.57 34.01
N GLY A 1052 3.08 -12.70 34.26
CA GLY A 1052 4.30 -13.03 34.99
C GLY A 1052 5.00 -14.29 34.45
N ALA A 1053 5.42 -15.17 35.36
CA ALA A 1053 6.12 -16.41 35.00
C ALA A 1053 5.28 -17.39 34.15
N ALA A 1054 3.95 -17.26 34.12
CA ALA A 1054 3.10 -18.16 33.32
C ALA A 1054 3.26 -17.93 31.81
N ALA A 1055 3.64 -16.72 31.38
CA ALA A 1055 3.88 -16.37 29.98
C ALA A 1055 5.34 -16.54 29.53
N LYS A 1056 6.23 -17.02 30.41
CA LYS A 1056 7.66 -17.27 30.11
C LYS A 1056 7.93 -18.78 30.05
N PRO A 1057 7.70 -19.43 28.90
CA PRO A 1057 7.83 -20.88 28.80
C PRO A 1057 9.30 -21.31 28.94
N GLY A 1058 9.54 -22.37 29.73
CA GLY A 1058 10.83 -23.04 29.77
C GLY A 1058 10.94 -24.13 28.72
N SER A 1059 12.08 -24.82 28.69
CA SER A 1059 12.36 -25.91 27.73
C SER A 1059 11.33 -27.04 27.76
N ALA A 1060 10.73 -27.34 28.92
CA ALA A 1060 9.68 -28.35 29.05
C ALA A 1060 8.39 -27.94 28.30
N GLN A 1061 7.95 -26.69 28.45
CA GLN A 1061 6.78 -26.16 27.74
C GLN A 1061 7.02 -26.09 26.23
N ILE A 1062 8.19 -25.62 25.81
CA ILE A 1062 8.57 -25.54 24.39
C ILE A 1062 8.65 -26.95 23.78
N SER A 1063 9.21 -27.93 24.52
CA SER A 1063 9.24 -29.34 24.09
C SER A 1063 7.84 -29.95 23.97
N ALA A 1064 6.95 -29.65 24.92
CA ALA A 1064 5.57 -30.11 24.87
C ALA A 1064 4.84 -29.53 23.65
N MET A 1065 5.00 -28.23 23.38
CA MET A 1065 4.42 -27.60 22.19
C MET A 1065 4.93 -28.23 20.89
N LYS A 1066 6.25 -28.43 20.77
CA LYS A 1066 6.85 -29.10 19.61
C LYS A 1066 6.26 -30.49 19.41
N GLN A 1067 6.09 -31.25 20.50
CA GLN A 1067 5.47 -32.58 20.45
C GLN A 1067 4.00 -32.52 20.03
N TYR A 1068 3.23 -31.56 20.53
CA TYR A 1068 1.84 -31.35 20.12
C TYR A 1068 1.72 -30.99 18.65
N PHE A 1069 2.62 -30.14 18.14
CA PHE A 1069 2.65 -29.79 16.73
C PHE A 1069 3.01 -31.00 15.85
N THR A 1070 4.04 -31.78 16.23
CA THR A 1070 4.38 -33.04 15.56
C THR A 1070 3.22 -34.03 15.55
N GLU A 1071 2.45 -34.13 16.64
CA GLU A 1071 1.24 -34.95 16.68
C GLU A 1071 0.20 -34.46 15.66
N LEU A 1072 -0.04 -33.15 15.55
CA LEU A 1072 -0.98 -32.56 14.59
C LEU A 1072 -0.57 -32.81 13.13
N THR A 1073 0.71 -32.66 12.79
CA THR A 1073 1.20 -32.94 11.42
C THR A 1073 1.05 -34.42 11.07
N GLN A 1074 1.39 -35.31 12.00
CA GLN A 1074 1.25 -36.76 11.79
C GLN A 1074 -0.23 -37.17 11.67
N LEU A 1075 -1.12 -36.58 12.47
CA LEU A 1075 -2.56 -36.80 12.37
C LEU A 1075 -3.09 -36.38 11.00
N ARG A 1076 -2.72 -35.19 10.51
CA ARG A 1076 -3.11 -34.69 9.18
C ARG A 1076 -2.63 -35.63 8.07
N ALA A 1077 -1.37 -36.05 8.12
CA ALA A 1077 -0.78 -36.94 7.13
C ALA A 1077 -1.34 -38.39 7.17
N SER A 1078 -2.01 -38.77 8.27
CA SER A 1078 -2.44 -40.15 8.47
C SER A 1078 -3.64 -40.60 7.62
N SER A 1079 -4.38 -39.66 7.00
CA SER A 1079 -5.62 -39.96 6.26
C SER A 1079 -5.94 -38.91 5.21
N GLY A 1080 -6.37 -39.35 4.02
CA GLY A 1080 -6.92 -38.46 2.98
C GLY A 1080 -8.23 -37.79 3.38
N LEU A 1081 -8.92 -38.27 4.43
CA LEU A 1081 -10.16 -37.65 4.92
C LEU A 1081 -9.95 -36.25 5.50
N LEU A 1082 -8.72 -35.91 5.92
CA LEU A 1082 -8.35 -34.57 6.39
C LEU A 1082 -7.90 -33.65 5.26
N THR A 1083 -7.77 -34.17 4.03
CA THR A 1083 -7.16 -33.49 2.88
C THR A 1083 -7.92 -33.78 1.57
N LEU A 1084 -9.26 -33.79 1.65
CA LEU A 1084 -10.13 -34.19 0.53
C LEU A 1084 -9.93 -33.34 -0.73
N GLY A 1085 -9.54 -32.08 -0.55
CA GLY A 1085 -9.25 -31.12 -1.62
C GLY A 1085 -10.51 -30.61 -2.32
N LYS A 1086 -11.26 -31.50 -2.96
CA LYS A 1086 -12.46 -31.15 -3.70
C LYS A 1086 -13.62 -30.77 -2.78
N GLY A 1087 -14.21 -29.60 -3.01
CA GLY A 1087 -15.36 -29.11 -2.25
C GLY A 1087 -16.54 -30.08 -2.34
N SER A 1088 -16.77 -30.69 -3.49
CA SER A 1088 -17.81 -31.71 -3.66
C SER A 1088 -17.64 -32.95 -2.76
N GLU A 1089 -16.41 -33.38 -2.48
CA GLU A 1089 -16.16 -34.48 -1.54
C GLU A 1089 -16.33 -34.01 -0.08
N ILE A 1090 -15.94 -32.77 0.22
CA ILE A 1090 -16.12 -32.17 1.54
C ILE A 1090 -17.61 -32.08 1.88
N LEU A 1091 -18.44 -31.56 0.97
CA LEU A 1091 -19.90 -31.46 1.13
C LEU A 1091 -20.56 -32.82 1.38
N ARG A 1092 -20.00 -33.91 0.86
CA ARG A 1092 -20.54 -35.27 1.01
C ARG A 1092 -20.14 -35.93 2.33
N ARG A 1093 -18.98 -35.57 2.88
CA ARG A 1093 -18.30 -36.36 3.93
C ARG A 1093 -18.13 -35.62 5.25
N VAL A 1094 -18.07 -34.29 5.22
CA VAL A 1094 -17.78 -33.46 6.41
C VAL A 1094 -19.08 -32.98 7.01
N THR A 1095 -19.25 -33.23 8.31
CA THR A 1095 -20.39 -32.73 9.09
C THR A 1095 -19.90 -32.21 10.43
N PHE A 1096 -20.56 -31.17 10.95
CA PHE A 1096 -20.29 -30.67 12.30
C PHE A 1096 -21.41 -31.05 13.25
N HIS A 1097 -21.00 -31.44 14.46
CA HIS A 1097 -21.85 -31.68 15.61
C HIS A 1097 -21.54 -30.62 16.68
N ASN A 1098 -22.40 -30.52 17.71
CA ASN A 1098 -22.37 -29.41 18.67
C ASN A 1098 -22.57 -28.04 17.98
N THR A 1099 -23.69 -27.90 17.26
CA THR A 1099 -24.13 -26.68 16.55
C THR A 1099 -25.45 -26.17 17.13
N GLY A 1100 -25.96 -25.04 16.64
CA GLY A 1100 -27.20 -24.44 17.13
C GLY A 1100 -27.01 -23.57 18.37
N SER A 1101 -28.09 -22.94 18.83
CA SER A 1101 -28.06 -22.02 19.99
C SER A 1101 -27.80 -22.73 21.33
N ALA A 1102 -28.04 -24.04 21.39
CA ALA A 1102 -27.84 -24.88 22.57
C ALA A 1102 -26.48 -25.61 22.60
N GLN A 1103 -25.57 -25.27 21.69
CA GLN A 1103 -24.23 -25.87 21.64
C GLN A 1103 -23.45 -25.62 22.94
N ILE A 1104 -22.56 -26.54 23.30
CA ILE A 1104 -21.56 -26.35 24.35
C ILE A 1104 -20.51 -25.34 23.83
N PRO A 1105 -20.38 -24.14 24.42
CA PRO A 1105 -19.42 -23.14 23.94
C PRO A 1105 -17.98 -23.66 24.06
N GLY A 1106 -17.12 -23.32 23.09
CA GLY A 1106 -15.73 -23.77 23.05
C GLY A 1106 -15.51 -25.20 22.55
N LEU A 1107 -16.57 -25.94 22.17
CA LEU A 1107 -16.46 -27.30 21.65
C LEU A 1107 -16.78 -27.38 20.15
N ILE A 1108 -15.85 -27.87 19.34
CA ILE A 1108 -16.08 -28.22 17.93
C ILE A 1108 -15.95 -29.73 17.77
N VAL A 1109 -16.91 -30.35 17.11
CA VAL A 1109 -16.91 -31.79 16.79
C VAL A 1109 -17.13 -31.96 15.29
N MET A 1110 -16.07 -32.25 14.54
CA MET A 1110 -16.11 -32.48 13.09
C MET A 1110 -16.07 -33.98 12.80
N LYS A 1111 -17.04 -34.50 12.07
CA LYS A 1111 -17.09 -35.90 11.62
C LYS A 1111 -16.80 -35.98 10.12
N LEU A 1112 -15.92 -36.92 9.77
CA LEU A 1112 -15.47 -37.21 8.40
C LEU A 1112 -15.89 -38.65 8.04
N ASP A 1113 -16.81 -38.82 7.10
CA ASP A 1113 -17.38 -40.12 6.73
C ASP A 1113 -16.66 -40.78 5.55
N ASN A 1114 -16.33 -42.06 5.72
CA ASN A 1114 -15.81 -42.96 4.70
C ASN A 1114 -16.48 -44.34 4.78
N SER A 1115 -17.76 -44.41 5.15
CA SER A 1115 -18.48 -45.66 5.37
C SER A 1115 -19.56 -45.90 4.33
N GLY A 1116 -20.06 -47.14 4.26
CA GLY A 1116 -21.20 -47.50 3.41
C GLY A 1116 -21.01 -47.11 1.95
N ALA A 1117 -21.92 -46.27 1.41
CA ALA A 1117 -21.87 -45.80 0.03
C ALA A 1117 -20.81 -44.71 -0.22
N LEU A 1118 -20.23 -44.12 0.83
CA LEU A 1118 -19.15 -43.15 0.73
C LEU A 1118 -17.76 -43.80 0.84
N TYR A 1119 -17.64 -45.07 1.22
CA TYR A 1119 -16.34 -45.73 1.34
C TYR A 1119 -15.53 -45.64 0.04
N ASP A 1120 -14.35 -45.02 0.12
CA ASP A 1120 -13.35 -44.96 -0.94
C ASP A 1120 -11.97 -45.31 -0.37
N ALA A 1121 -11.43 -46.45 -0.83
CA ALA A 1121 -10.11 -46.93 -0.42
C ALA A 1121 -8.96 -46.04 -0.92
N ASN A 1122 -9.18 -45.20 -1.94
CA ASN A 1122 -8.16 -44.24 -2.40
C ASN A 1122 -8.03 -43.03 -1.47
N ILE A 1123 -9.09 -42.72 -0.72
CA ILE A 1123 -9.09 -41.63 0.29
C ILE A 1123 -8.54 -42.18 1.62
N ASP A 1124 -9.09 -43.30 2.09
CA ASP A 1124 -8.59 -44.00 3.27
C ASP A 1124 -8.97 -45.49 3.20
N ALA A 1125 -7.99 -46.36 2.99
CA ALA A 1125 -8.20 -47.81 2.92
C ALA A 1125 -8.36 -48.48 4.30
N GLY A 1126 -7.94 -47.81 5.38
CA GLY A 1126 -7.87 -48.39 6.72
C GLY A 1126 -9.04 -48.00 7.64
N ARG A 1127 -9.79 -46.95 7.29
CA ARG A 1127 -10.79 -46.35 8.18
C ARG A 1127 -12.14 -46.11 7.49
N GLN A 1128 -13.20 -46.29 8.25
CA GLN A 1128 -14.57 -45.95 7.88
C GLN A 1128 -14.94 -44.50 8.23
N GLY A 1129 -14.12 -43.80 8.99
CA GLY A 1129 -14.31 -42.38 9.28
C GLY A 1129 -13.45 -41.89 10.43
N LEU A 1130 -13.46 -40.57 10.62
CA LEU A 1130 -12.78 -39.87 11.70
C LEU A 1130 -13.77 -38.95 12.44
N ILE A 1131 -13.52 -38.70 13.72
CA ILE A 1131 -14.14 -37.63 14.49
C ILE A 1131 -13.03 -36.78 15.09
N VAL A 1132 -12.96 -35.51 14.72
CA VAL A 1132 -12.02 -34.52 15.27
C VAL A 1132 -12.77 -33.67 16.31
N VAL A 1133 -12.24 -33.60 17.51
CA VAL A 1133 -12.81 -32.85 18.64
C VAL A 1133 -11.81 -31.81 19.11
N LEU A 1134 -12.19 -30.54 19.06
CA LEU A 1134 -11.45 -29.42 19.65
C LEU A 1134 -12.24 -28.96 20.89
N ASN A 1135 -11.68 -29.15 22.08
CA ASN A 1135 -12.21 -28.57 23.32
C ASN A 1135 -11.36 -27.37 23.72
N ALA A 1136 -11.76 -26.18 23.28
CA ALA A 1136 -11.16 -24.90 23.60
C ALA A 1136 -11.80 -24.28 24.84
N SER A 1137 -11.94 -25.05 25.92
CA SER A 1137 -12.53 -24.60 27.18
C SER A 1137 -11.76 -25.12 28.39
N PRO A 1138 -11.87 -24.44 29.56
CA PRO A 1138 -11.24 -24.89 30.80
C PRO A 1138 -11.94 -26.10 31.43
N ASP A 1139 -13.09 -26.52 30.90
CA ASP A 1139 -13.88 -27.61 31.41
C ASP A 1139 -13.71 -28.87 30.57
N ALA A 1140 -13.71 -30.03 31.23
CA ALA A 1140 -13.78 -31.30 30.53
C ALA A 1140 -15.22 -31.53 30.02
N VAL A 1141 -15.35 -32.04 28.80
CA VAL A 1141 -16.64 -32.48 28.26
C VAL A 1141 -16.75 -33.99 28.47
N THR A 1142 -17.79 -34.43 29.17
CA THR A 1142 -18.00 -35.85 29.52
C THR A 1142 -19.32 -36.37 28.96
N ASP A 1143 -19.31 -37.61 28.46
CA ASP A 1143 -20.49 -38.29 27.92
C ASP A 1143 -21.26 -37.47 26.86
N PHE A 1144 -20.56 -36.74 26.00
CA PHE A 1144 -21.16 -36.00 24.90
C PHE A 1144 -21.83 -36.96 23.92
N ALA A 1145 -23.15 -36.83 23.79
CA ALA A 1145 -23.99 -37.71 22.98
C ALA A 1145 -24.50 -37.03 21.68
N GLY A 1146 -23.96 -35.86 21.32
CA GLY A 1146 -24.36 -35.13 20.11
C GLY A 1146 -23.83 -35.72 18.79
N VAL A 1147 -23.00 -36.76 18.88
CA VAL A 1147 -22.54 -37.60 17.76
C VAL A 1147 -22.51 -39.05 18.22
N ASP A 1148 -22.92 -39.98 17.35
CA ASP A 1148 -22.74 -41.41 17.60
C ASP A 1148 -21.28 -41.80 17.29
N ALA A 1149 -20.52 -42.07 18.35
CA ALA A 1149 -19.13 -42.51 18.29
C ALA A 1149 -19.00 -44.05 18.48
N SER A 1150 -20.08 -44.81 18.29
CA SER A 1150 -20.02 -46.27 18.33
C SER A 1150 -19.06 -46.82 17.26
N GLY A 1151 -18.14 -47.70 17.66
CA GLY A 1151 -17.12 -48.27 16.77
C GLY A 1151 -15.89 -47.38 16.55
N TYR A 1152 -15.86 -46.17 17.12
CA TYR A 1152 -14.67 -45.32 17.13
C TYR A 1152 -13.78 -45.62 18.34
N GLN A 1153 -12.48 -45.33 18.20
CA GLN A 1153 -11.48 -45.36 19.26
C GLN A 1153 -10.55 -44.15 19.12
N LEU A 1154 -9.84 -43.76 20.19
CA LEU A 1154 -8.85 -42.69 20.10
C LEU A 1154 -7.82 -43.02 19.00
N HIS A 1155 -7.37 -42.06 18.21
CA HIS A 1155 -6.46 -42.32 17.10
C HIS A 1155 -5.15 -42.95 17.61
N SER A 1156 -4.66 -43.97 16.90
CA SER A 1156 -3.46 -44.73 17.29
C SER A 1156 -2.23 -43.86 17.59
N ILE A 1157 -1.99 -42.78 16.82
CA ILE A 1157 -0.92 -41.78 17.09
C ILE A 1157 -1.05 -41.19 18.50
N GLN A 1158 -2.25 -40.74 18.88
CA GLN A 1158 -2.50 -40.14 20.19
C GLN A 1158 -2.43 -41.18 21.31
N GLN A 1159 -2.89 -42.41 21.07
CA GLN A 1159 -2.72 -43.52 22.03
C GLN A 1159 -1.24 -43.82 22.29
N GLN A 1160 -0.41 -43.83 21.24
CA GLN A 1160 1.03 -44.09 21.34
C GLN A 1160 1.78 -42.97 22.06
N ALA A 1161 1.40 -41.71 21.83
CA ALA A 1161 1.97 -40.56 22.52
C ALA A 1161 1.63 -40.52 24.03
N GLY A 1162 0.56 -41.21 24.45
CA GLY A 1162 0.21 -41.39 25.87
C GLY A 1162 0.01 -40.04 26.58
N SER A 1163 0.62 -39.86 27.75
CA SER A 1163 0.50 -38.62 28.55
C SER A 1163 1.01 -37.35 27.87
N ALA A 1164 1.77 -37.51 26.79
CA ALA A 1164 2.30 -36.41 26.01
C ALA A 1164 1.42 -36.01 24.82
N SER A 1165 0.27 -36.67 24.64
CA SER A 1165 -0.70 -36.36 23.59
C SER A 1165 -1.58 -35.15 23.94
N LEU A 1166 -2.03 -34.39 22.94
CA LEU A 1166 -3.11 -33.41 23.11
C LEU A 1166 -4.42 -34.08 23.49
N GLY A 1167 -4.64 -35.32 23.03
CA GLY A 1167 -5.82 -36.12 23.30
C GLY A 1167 -5.72 -36.98 24.57
N PHE A 1168 -4.70 -36.79 25.41
CA PHE A 1168 -4.51 -37.64 26.59
C PHE A 1168 -5.70 -37.59 27.54
N GLY A 1169 -6.31 -38.75 27.82
CA GLY A 1169 -7.51 -38.86 28.66
C GLY A 1169 -8.83 -38.78 27.88
N ALA A 1170 -8.78 -38.51 26.56
CA ALA A 1170 -9.94 -38.62 25.70
C ALA A 1170 -10.36 -40.09 25.55
N SER A 1171 -11.67 -40.34 25.55
CA SER A 1171 -12.21 -41.70 25.52
C SER A 1171 -13.61 -41.76 24.93
N ILE A 1172 -14.02 -42.97 24.55
CA ILE A 1172 -15.39 -43.29 24.17
C ILE A 1172 -15.95 -44.29 25.17
N SER A 1173 -17.15 -44.00 25.68
CA SER A 1173 -17.91 -44.89 26.55
C SER A 1173 -19.36 -44.95 26.09
N ALA A 1174 -19.87 -46.16 25.84
CA ALA A 1174 -21.24 -46.38 25.35
C ALA A 1174 -21.63 -45.49 24.14
N GLY A 1175 -20.69 -45.29 23.20
CA GLY A 1175 -20.89 -44.49 21.98
C GLY A 1175 -20.84 -42.97 22.19
N LYS A 1176 -20.46 -42.49 23.39
CA LYS A 1176 -20.36 -41.07 23.73
C LYS A 1176 -18.92 -40.64 23.92
N LEU A 1177 -18.62 -39.40 23.55
CA LEU A 1177 -17.28 -38.82 23.64
C LEU A 1177 -17.02 -38.20 25.01
N SER A 1178 -15.82 -38.38 25.55
CA SER A 1178 -15.30 -37.59 26.66
C SER A 1178 -13.93 -37.04 26.31
N VAL A 1179 -13.73 -35.73 26.49
CA VAL A 1179 -12.47 -35.03 26.19
C VAL A 1179 -12.09 -34.07 27.34
N PRO A 1180 -10.80 -34.02 27.74
CA PRO A 1180 -10.34 -33.10 28.78
C PRO A 1180 -10.45 -31.62 28.39
N ALA A 1181 -10.28 -30.72 29.35
CA ALA A 1181 -10.08 -29.29 29.11
C ALA A 1181 -8.88 -29.03 28.19
N TRP A 1182 -8.97 -27.99 27.35
CA TRP A 1182 -7.89 -27.56 26.43
C TRP A 1182 -7.21 -28.73 25.71
N SER A 1183 -8.02 -29.54 25.02
CA SER A 1183 -7.58 -30.77 24.37
C SER A 1183 -8.03 -30.86 22.91
N VAL A 1184 -7.27 -31.64 22.14
CA VAL A 1184 -7.59 -31.98 20.75
C VAL A 1184 -7.55 -33.50 20.64
N ALA A 1185 -8.68 -34.11 20.31
CA ALA A 1185 -8.80 -35.56 20.21
C ALA A 1185 -9.32 -35.94 18.82
N VAL A 1186 -8.59 -36.81 18.15
CA VAL A 1186 -9.03 -37.46 16.91
C VAL A 1186 -9.41 -38.88 17.25
N PHE A 1187 -10.60 -39.30 16.87
CA PHE A 1187 -11.07 -40.67 16.99
C PHE A 1187 -11.19 -41.28 15.60
N GLU A 1188 -10.81 -42.55 15.46
CA GLU A 1188 -10.89 -43.31 14.21
C GLU A 1188 -11.84 -44.48 14.35
N ALA A 1189 -12.60 -44.78 13.29
CA ALA A 1189 -13.34 -46.02 13.14
C ALA A 1189 -12.56 -46.94 12.19
N PRO A 1190 -11.79 -47.92 12.70
CA PRO A 1190 -11.03 -48.82 11.85
C PRO A 1190 -11.95 -49.67 10.97
N LEU A 1191 -11.52 -49.99 9.75
CA LEU A 1191 -12.21 -50.95 8.91
C LEU A 1191 -12.09 -52.35 9.55
N THR A 1192 -13.15 -52.83 10.19
CA THR A 1192 -13.20 -54.19 10.72
C THR A 1192 -13.44 -55.18 9.58
N ASN A 1193 -12.51 -56.11 9.37
CA ASN A 1193 -12.65 -57.22 8.41
C ASN A 1193 -13.85 -58.12 8.70
#